data_AF-A0A7C5V5U9-F1
#
_entry.id   AF-A0A7C5V5U9-F1
#
_cell.length_a   1.000
_cell.length_b   1.000
_cell.length_c   1.000
_cell.angle_alpha   90.00
_cell.angle_beta   90.00
_cell.angle_gamma   90.00
#
_symmetry.space_group_name_H-M   'P 1'
#
loop_
_entity.id
_entity.type
_entity.pdbx_description
1 polymer ?
#
loop_
_entity_poly.entity_id
_entity_poly.type
_entity_poly.pdbx_seq_one_letter_code
_entity_poly.pdbx_strand_id
1 'polypeptide(L)'
;MADMKTILLVEDETIIAWSEQTILEKYGFHVITAETGEKAIEETDKNPDLDLILMDINLGRGLEGTEAAKQILKKRDLPLIFLSSHTKPSVVEKTEGITSYGYIVKDSGETVLIASIKMAFRLFEAKMQARDKEKALQDREQKYHGMIQNLMEGFYTVTLDGKLLEYNTEFTRMLKLDPQKDHRGIMIPDFWQHPKEREVYLADIKKKGFTKNYEVKAQKSDGEPIDIIVNSRIITDEQGNAGSIEGLILDITERKRAEEALRISEDRLSKIMLAANDGMWDWDLKSNRVYFDPRYYRMAEYEVDEFPHRLEEFQKRVHPEDLEYVMKEAEKHLSGLIDRFIVEFRFRKKSGAWLWVQGHGIIVERDANGVPLRFVGTQRDITERKKAEIETRLNHNMLARTERIAEIGSWEWDIDNDRVKWSDELFRIFQRDPAGGAPSFAMHDDLYVAEDMARLKKAVECCQTEGTPYELELRAIRTDGEIRYCISRGRAEPDSEGRIHRLVGSLQDITERKEAEGKLRQSLSLLNATLESTADGILVVDLNGKAVSFNRKFLKMWRIPHSVADTRDDKTLLAHIQNQLEQPEVFFDKVKRLYSEPESSSRDNITFKDGRIFERYSQPQQLDGQIVGRVWSFRDVTETRKAQEKIIALLEEKELILKEAHHQIKNHMWVVRSLLTLQASAIENPDARRILTEAANRVESMVLLYDKLHRSEGFLRLSLKKFLPALVDTIVGLFDTDPPVQTQIDVEDIVLDARTLSCIGIIFNECITNSMKHAFKNTQNGRIGVSASKSGSVVTLTYADNGPGLPESADFKKSTGFGMKLIHMLVQQIGGRIRIEKDGRTKYIIEIIGQ
;
A
#
# COMPACT_ATOMS: atom_id res chain seq x y z
N MET A 1 -29.27 -42.69 -1.90
CA MET A 1 -28.09 -43.30 -1.25
C MET A 1 -26.90 -42.64 -1.90
N ALA A 2 -26.15 -41.84 -1.14
CA ALA A 2 -24.98 -41.16 -1.68
C ALA A 2 -23.90 -42.20 -1.99
N ASP A 3 -23.28 -42.11 -3.16
CA ASP A 3 -22.21 -43.01 -3.60
C ASP A 3 -21.09 -42.97 -2.56
N MET A 4 -20.83 -44.11 -1.92
CA MET A 4 -19.91 -44.19 -0.78
C MET A 4 -18.49 -44.30 -1.33
N LYS A 5 -17.68 -43.25 -1.15
CA LYS A 5 -16.35 -43.17 -1.73
C LYS A 5 -15.33 -44.08 -1.04
N THR A 6 -14.46 -44.70 -1.83
CA THR A 6 -13.47 -45.67 -1.34
C THR A 6 -12.07 -45.05 -1.25
N ILE A 7 -11.41 -45.20 -0.09
CA ILE A 7 -10.10 -44.64 0.23
C ILE A 7 -9.10 -45.74 0.59
N LEU A 8 -7.91 -45.67 -0.01
CA LEU A 8 -6.76 -46.50 0.39
C LEU A 8 -5.87 -45.71 1.38
N LEU A 9 -5.75 -46.17 2.62
CA LEU A 9 -4.91 -45.58 3.69
C LEU A 9 -3.59 -46.36 3.82
N VAL A 10 -2.46 -45.66 3.69
CA VAL A 10 -1.13 -46.27 3.76
C VAL A 10 -0.33 -45.64 4.90
N GLU A 11 0.03 -46.37 5.96
CA GLU A 11 0.62 -45.84 7.20
C GLU A 11 1.54 -46.87 7.89
N ASP A 12 2.69 -46.44 8.41
CA ASP A 12 3.70 -47.33 9.01
C ASP A 12 3.64 -47.40 10.55
N GLU A 13 3.14 -46.35 11.22
CA GLU A 13 2.91 -46.35 12.67
C GLU A 13 1.57 -47.00 13.03
N THR A 14 1.63 -48.24 13.50
CA THR A 14 0.45 -49.11 13.68
C THR A 14 -0.63 -48.55 14.62
N ILE A 15 -0.25 -47.85 15.69
CA ILE A 15 -1.21 -47.24 16.63
C ILE A 15 -1.95 -46.07 15.95
N ILE A 16 -1.25 -45.33 15.09
CA ILE A 16 -1.80 -44.19 14.35
C ILE A 16 -2.66 -44.70 13.19
N ALA A 17 -2.18 -45.65 12.39
CA ALA A 17 -2.93 -46.30 11.31
C ALA A 17 -4.29 -46.81 11.81
N TRP A 18 -4.28 -47.48 12.96
CA TRP A 18 -5.49 -48.02 13.60
C TRP A 18 -6.45 -46.91 14.07
N SER A 19 -5.91 -45.83 14.63
CA SER A 19 -6.69 -44.65 15.03
C SER A 19 -7.34 -43.98 13.81
N GLU A 20 -6.59 -43.75 12.74
CA GLU A 20 -7.04 -43.04 11.54
C GLU A 20 -8.04 -43.85 10.71
N GLN A 21 -7.82 -45.16 10.56
CA GLN A 21 -8.79 -46.05 9.93
C GLN A 21 -10.15 -45.97 10.65
N THR A 22 -10.14 -46.04 11.98
CA THR A 22 -11.35 -45.94 12.80
C THR A 22 -12.07 -44.60 12.60
N ILE A 23 -11.33 -43.52 12.38
CA ILE A 23 -11.89 -42.19 12.11
C ILE A 23 -12.51 -42.13 10.71
N LEU A 24 -11.81 -42.57 9.67
CA LEU A 24 -12.29 -42.46 8.28
C LEU A 24 -13.56 -43.30 8.04
N GLU A 25 -13.64 -44.50 8.61
CA GLU A 25 -14.82 -45.37 8.56
C GLU A 25 -16.03 -44.72 9.26
N LYS A 26 -15.81 -44.02 10.39
CA LYS A 26 -16.85 -43.27 11.10
C LYS A 26 -17.48 -42.16 10.24
N TYR A 27 -16.76 -41.57 9.29
CA TYR A 27 -17.28 -40.52 8.39
C TYR A 27 -17.89 -41.04 7.09
N GLY A 28 -18.10 -42.36 6.99
CA GLY A 28 -18.81 -42.98 5.87
C GLY A 28 -17.95 -43.17 4.62
N PHE A 29 -16.63 -43.23 4.76
CA PHE A 29 -15.73 -43.73 3.71
C PHE A 29 -15.50 -45.22 3.90
N HIS A 30 -15.32 -45.94 2.79
CA HIS A 30 -14.82 -47.31 2.85
C HIS A 30 -13.29 -47.28 2.82
N VAL A 31 -12.61 -47.92 3.79
CA VAL A 31 -11.15 -47.80 3.98
C VAL A 31 -10.45 -49.13 3.79
N ILE A 32 -9.42 -49.13 2.96
CA ILE A 32 -8.51 -50.26 2.74
C ILE A 32 -7.14 -49.85 3.29
N THR A 33 -6.46 -50.69 4.08
CA THR A 33 -5.16 -50.34 4.69
C THR A 33 -3.96 -51.08 4.09
N ALA A 34 -2.85 -50.37 3.95
CA ALA A 34 -1.57 -50.93 3.54
C ALA A 34 -0.43 -50.40 4.42
N GLU A 35 0.45 -51.29 4.88
CA GLU A 35 1.56 -50.93 5.79
C GLU A 35 2.85 -50.59 5.03
N THR A 36 2.89 -50.88 3.72
CA THR A 36 4.04 -50.60 2.84
C THR A 36 3.60 -50.16 1.44
N GLY A 37 4.49 -49.50 0.71
CA GLY A 37 4.22 -48.97 -0.62
C GLY A 37 3.92 -50.04 -1.69
N GLU A 38 4.58 -51.20 -1.65
CA GLU A 38 4.34 -52.29 -2.61
C GLU A 38 2.93 -52.86 -2.51
N LYS A 39 2.44 -53.01 -1.27
CA LYS A 39 1.10 -53.51 -1.00
C LYS A 39 0.03 -52.49 -1.44
N ALA A 40 0.33 -51.20 -1.33
CA ALA A 40 -0.56 -50.15 -1.82
C ALA A 40 -0.78 -50.22 -3.35
N ILE A 41 0.25 -50.57 -4.12
CA ILE A 41 0.13 -50.75 -5.59
C ILE A 41 -0.79 -51.93 -5.91
N GLU A 42 -0.59 -53.07 -5.25
CA GLU A 42 -1.38 -54.28 -5.46
C GLU A 42 -2.88 -54.04 -5.17
N GLU A 43 -3.18 -53.33 -4.08
CA GLU A 43 -4.56 -53.03 -3.70
C GLU A 43 -5.24 -52.03 -4.63
N THR A 44 -4.49 -51.13 -5.29
CA THR A 44 -5.07 -50.21 -6.28
C THR A 44 -5.49 -50.93 -7.57
N ASP A 45 -4.73 -51.92 -8.01
CA ASP A 45 -5.04 -52.71 -9.21
C ASP A 45 -6.26 -53.64 -8.99
N LYS A 46 -6.45 -54.15 -7.76
CA LYS A 46 -7.58 -55.01 -7.39
C LYS A 46 -8.91 -54.28 -7.25
N ASN A 47 -8.89 -52.98 -6.96
CA ASN A 47 -10.09 -52.22 -6.60
C ASN A 47 -10.40 -51.13 -7.65
N PRO A 48 -11.27 -51.42 -8.64
CA PRO A 48 -11.65 -50.49 -9.71
C PRO A 48 -12.57 -49.36 -9.26
N ASP A 49 -13.05 -49.34 -8.03
CA ASP A 49 -13.93 -48.27 -7.53
C ASP A 49 -13.21 -47.36 -6.52
N LEU A 50 -11.87 -47.35 -6.57
CA LEU A 50 -11.05 -46.52 -5.71
C LEU A 50 -11.13 -45.05 -6.13
N ASP A 51 -11.53 -44.19 -5.19
CA ASP A 51 -11.73 -42.76 -5.44
C ASP A 51 -10.53 -41.92 -5.05
N LEU A 52 -9.81 -42.29 -3.99
CA LEU A 52 -8.72 -41.49 -3.44
C LEU A 52 -7.72 -42.36 -2.67
N ILE A 53 -6.47 -41.90 -2.62
CA ILE A 53 -5.40 -42.55 -1.86
C ILE A 53 -4.90 -41.58 -0.79
N LEU A 54 -4.85 -42.02 0.47
CA LEU A 54 -4.19 -41.37 1.60
C LEU A 54 -2.91 -42.14 1.89
N MET A 55 -1.77 -41.47 1.73
CA MET A 55 -0.49 -42.14 1.76
C MET A 55 0.45 -41.44 2.71
N ASP A 56 0.88 -42.11 3.75
CA ASP A 56 1.98 -41.58 4.53
C ASP A 56 3.21 -41.44 3.64
N ILE A 57 3.86 -40.28 3.74
CA ILE A 57 5.04 -39.97 2.94
C ILE A 57 6.17 -40.91 3.33
N ASN A 58 6.35 -41.14 4.63
CA ASN A 58 7.49 -41.86 5.16
C ASN A 58 7.08 -43.26 5.61
N LEU A 59 6.80 -44.14 4.65
CA LEU A 59 6.52 -45.55 4.91
C LEU A 59 7.82 -46.30 5.25
N GLY A 60 8.20 -46.30 6.53
CA GLY A 60 9.34 -47.00 7.13
C GLY A 60 10.26 -47.81 6.20
N ARG A 61 10.13 -49.14 6.19
CA ARG A 61 10.97 -50.06 5.37
C ARG A 61 10.19 -50.57 4.15
N GLY A 62 10.74 -50.36 2.96
CA GLY A 62 10.16 -50.82 1.69
C GLY A 62 10.16 -49.68 0.68
N LEU A 63 9.29 -49.75 -0.32
CA LEU A 63 9.03 -48.64 -1.22
C LEU A 63 8.50 -47.44 -0.42
N GLU A 64 9.20 -46.31 -0.48
CA GLU A 64 8.75 -45.05 0.11
C GLU A 64 7.38 -44.68 -0.48
N GLY A 65 6.51 -44.06 0.31
CA GLY A 65 5.14 -43.75 -0.13
C GLY A 65 5.13 -42.96 -1.43
N THR A 66 6.04 -42.02 -1.57
CA THR A 66 6.20 -41.24 -2.81
C THR A 66 6.48 -42.12 -4.04
N GLU A 67 7.34 -43.13 -3.94
CA GLU A 67 7.66 -43.98 -5.09
C GLU A 67 6.50 -44.93 -5.43
N ALA A 68 5.74 -45.38 -4.44
CA ALA A 68 4.54 -46.18 -4.64
C ALA A 68 3.45 -45.39 -5.37
N ALA A 69 3.23 -44.15 -4.93
CA ALA A 69 2.31 -43.22 -5.55
C ALA A 69 2.59 -43.01 -7.05
N LYS A 70 3.86 -42.85 -7.46
CA LYS A 70 4.21 -42.68 -8.88
C LYS A 70 3.78 -43.85 -9.73
N GLN A 71 3.95 -45.07 -9.24
CA GLN A 71 3.63 -46.28 -10.00
C GLN A 71 2.12 -46.44 -10.17
N ILE A 72 1.35 -46.07 -9.15
CA ILE A 72 -0.11 -46.09 -9.19
C ILE A 72 -0.64 -45.05 -10.18
N LEU A 73 -0.18 -43.81 -10.06
CA LEU A 73 -0.70 -42.70 -10.88
C LEU A 73 -0.36 -42.82 -12.38
N LYS A 74 0.67 -43.59 -12.75
CA LYS A 74 0.96 -43.94 -14.16
C LYS A 74 -0.13 -44.78 -14.81
N LYS A 75 -0.76 -45.66 -14.04
CA LYS A 75 -1.82 -46.55 -14.54
C LYS A 75 -3.20 -45.90 -14.42
N ARG A 76 -3.37 -45.01 -13.44
CA ARG A 76 -4.67 -44.51 -13.06
C ARG A 76 -4.62 -43.10 -12.49
N ASP A 77 -5.30 -42.16 -13.15
CA ASP A 77 -5.34 -40.76 -12.70
C ASP A 77 -6.37 -40.63 -11.56
N LEU A 78 -5.88 -40.69 -10.32
CA LEU A 78 -6.67 -40.59 -9.09
C LEU A 78 -6.12 -39.47 -8.20
N PRO A 79 -6.98 -38.81 -7.40
CA PRO A 79 -6.50 -37.91 -6.38
C PRO A 79 -5.74 -38.70 -5.29
N LEU A 80 -4.51 -38.26 -5.03
CA LEU A 80 -3.65 -38.77 -3.98
C LEU A 80 -3.36 -37.65 -2.98
N ILE A 81 -3.52 -37.93 -1.69
CA ILE A 81 -3.09 -37.05 -0.61
C ILE A 81 -1.99 -37.76 0.17
N PHE A 82 -0.98 -36.98 0.54
CA PHE A 82 0.05 -37.46 1.43
C PHE A 82 -0.26 -37.11 2.90
N LEU A 83 -0.11 -38.07 3.81
CA LEU A 83 -0.09 -37.85 5.26
C LEU A 83 1.38 -37.68 5.68
N SER A 84 1.72 -36.78 6.59
CA SER A 84 2.96 -36.99 7.36
C SER A 84 2.96 -36.35 8.73
N SER A 85 3.86 -36.84 9.55
CA SER A 85 4.03 -36.47 10.95
C SER A 85 4.62 -35.07 11.16
N HIS A 86 5.10 -34.38 10.11
CA HIS A 86 5.83 -33.11 10.25
C HIS A 86 5.56 -32.09 9.11
N THR A 87 5.53 -30.80 9.43
CA THR A 87 5.28 -29.67 8.49
C THR A 87 6.56 -29.05 7.91
N LYS A 88 7.64 -29.83 7.78
CA LYS A 88 8.93 -29.30 7.28
C LYS A 88 8.96 -29.30 5.73
N PRO A 89 9.44 -28.21 5.07
CA PRO A 89 9.41 -28.06 3.62
C PRO A 89 10.07 -29.19 2.82
N SER A 90 11.17 -29.77 3.34
CA SER A 90 11.94 -30.83 2.70
C SER A 90 11.21 -32.18 2.56
N VAL A 91 10.14 -32.39 3.33
CA VAL A 91 9.30 -33.61 3.22
C VAL A 91 8.26 -33.44 2.12
N VAL A 92 7.84 -32.20 1.86
CA VAL A 92 6.94 -31.85 0.76
C VAL A 92 7.70 -31.90 -0.58
N GLU A 93 8.97 -31.48 -0.61
CA GLU A 93 9.85 -31.58 -1.79
C GLU A 93 9.98 -33.02 -2.33
N LYS A 94 9.96 -34.04 -1.47
CA LYS A 94 10.03 -35.45 -1.91
C LYS A 94 8.78 -35.92 -2.66
N THR A 95 7.67 -35.22 -2.48
CA THR A 95 6.42 -35.46 -3.22
C THR A 95 6.38 -34.65 -4.52
N GLU A 96 7.32 -33.72 -4.73
CA GLU A 96 7.40 -32.93 -5.95
C GLU A 96 7.84 -33.82 -7.13
N GLY A 97 7.08 -33.76 -8.21
CA GLY A 97 7.18 -34.69 -9.34
C GLY A 97 6.12 -35.81 -9.33
N ILE A 98 5.30 -35.88 -8.27
CA ILE A 98 4.15 -36.78 -8.17
C ILE A 98 2.89 -35.93 -8.14
N THR A 99 1.89 -36.28 -8.92
CA THR A 99 0.64 -35.52 -8.97
C THR A 99 -0.21 -35.83 -7.74
N SER A 100 0.08 -35.17 -6.62
CA SER A 100 -0.71 -35.22 -5.39
C SER A 100 -1.54 -33.94 -5.22
N TYR A 101 -2.65 -34.06 -4.51
CA TYR A 101 -3.71 -33.06 -4.43
C TYR A 101 -3.83 -32.46 -3.03
N GLY A 102 -2.94 -32.84 -2.13
CA GLY A 102 -2.90 -32.28 -0.80
C GLY A 102 -1.89 -33.00 0.08
N TYR A 103 -1.57 -32.33 1.18
CA TYR A 103 -0.70 -32.85 2.22
C TYR A 103 -1.36 -32.57 3.58
N ILE A 104 -1.44 -33.59 4.43
CA ILE A 104 -2.10 -33.51 5.73
C ILE A 104 -1.12 -33.91 6.83
N VAL A 105 -1.16 -33.17 7.93
CA VAL A 105 -0.34 -33.46 9.10
C VAL A 105 -1.08 -34.48 9.97
N LYS A 106 -0.41 -35.55 10.36
CA LYS A 106 -0.93 -36.55 11.32
C LYS A 106 -1.34 -35.84 12.63
N ASP A 107 -2.40 -36.30 13.30
CA ASP A 107 -3.03 -35.69 14.49
C ASP A 107 -3.70 -34.31 14.31
N SER A 108 -3.93 -33.85 13.07
CA SER A 108 -4.65 -32.58 12.79
C SER A 108 -6.15 -32.57 13.17
N GLY A 109 -6.64 -33.66 13.76
CA GLY A 109 -8.01 -33.86 14.16
C GLY A 109 -8.90 -34.32 13.01
N GLU A 110 -9.97 -35.07 13.34
CA GLU A 110 -10.86 -35.71 12.35
C GLU A 110 -11.41 -34.71 11.32
N THR A 111 -11.75 -33.49 11.75
CA THR A 111 -12.32 -32.45 10.88
C THR A 111 -11.37 -32.00 9.76
N VAL A 112 -10.08 -31.85 10.05
CA VAL A 112 -9.09 -31.34 9.09
C VAL A 112 -8.74 -32.41 8.06
N LEU A 113 -8.56 -33.65 8.52
CA LEU A 113 -8.35 -34.81 7.65
C LEU A 113 -9.46 -34.91 6.60
N ILE A 114 -10.72 -34.85 7.05
CA ILE A 114 -11.88 -34.93 6.15
C ILE A 114 -12.00 -33.69 5.24
N ALA A 115 -11.71 -32.48 5.73
CA ALA A 115 -11.76 -31.27 4.91
C ALA A 115 -10.73 -31.30 3.76
N SER A 116 -9.53 -31.83 4.04
CA SER A 116 -8.46 -31.95 3.05
C SER A 116 -8.75 -33.02 2.01
N ILE A 117 -9.34 -34.16 2.41
CA ILE A 117 -9.86 -35.18 1.47
C ILE A 117 -10.89 -34.55 0.52
N LYS A 118 -11.83 -33.77 1.06
CA LYS A 118 -12.80 -33.04 0.25
C LYS A 118 -12.16 -31.99 -0.67
N MET A 119 -11.08 -31.35 -0.24
CA MET A 119 -10.34 -30.37 -1.05
C MET A 119 -9.60 -31.05 -2.20
N ALA A 120 -8.95 -32.19 -1.97
CA ALA A 120 -8.25 -32.93 -3.01
C ALA A 120 -9.18 -33.36 -4.14
N PHE A 121 -10.40 -33.82 -3.81
CA PHE A 121 -11.42 -34.09 -4.82
C PHE A 121 -11.73 -32.85 -5.68
N ARG A 122 -11.90 -31.67 -5.07
CA ARG A 122 -12.17 -30.43 -5.82
C ARG A 122 -11.00 -29.99 -6.70
N LEU A 123 -9.77 -30.11 -6.21
CA LEU A 123 -8.56 -29.75 -6.97
C LEU A 123 -8.34 -30.72 -8.15
N PHE A 124 -8.67 -31.99 -7.96
CA PHE A 124 -8.68 -32.99 -9.03
C PHE A 124 -9.68 -32.63 -10.13
N GLU A 125 -10.90 -32.29 -9.74
CA GLU A 125 -11.93 -31.79 -10.68
C GLU A 125 -11.47 -30.51 -11.39
N ALA A 126 -10.81 -29.58 -10.69
CA ALA A 126 -10.30 -28.34 -11.29
C ALA A 126 -9.15 -28.59 -12.29
N LYS A 127 -8.25 -29.54 -12.04
CA LYS A 127 -7.20 -29.95 -13.01
C LYS A 127 -7.83 -30.55 -14.26
N MET A 128 -8.87 -31.37 -14.10
CA MET A 128 -9.62 -31.90 -15.23
C MET A 128 -10.26 -30.76 -16.06
N GLN A 129 -10.83 -29.74 -15.40
CA GLN A 129 -11.34 -28.54 -16.10
C GLN A 129 -10.25 -27.68 -16.76
N ALA A 130 -9.04 -27.61 -16.20
CA ALA A 130 -7.92 -26.87 -16.79
C ALA A 130 -7.40 -27.54 -18.09
N ARG A 131 -7.36 -28.87 -18.11
CA ARG A 131 -7.10 -29.65 -19.33
C ARG A 131 -8.15 -29.37 -20.41
N ASP A 132 -9.41 -29.19 -20.02
CA ASP A 132 -10.46 -28.79 -20.96
C ASP A 132 -10.30 -27.34 -21.47
N LYS A 133 -9.75 -26.43 -20.68
CA LYS A 133 -9.37 -25.06 -21.12
C LYS A 133 -8.19 -25.05 -22.10
N GLU A 134 -7.21 -25.94 -21.94
CA GLU A 134 -6.09 -26.10 -22.88
C GLU A 134 -6.61 -26.50 -24.27
N LYS A 135 -7.61 -27.37 -24.31
CA LYS A 135 -8.34 -27.70 -25.53
C LYS A 135 -9.05 -26.48 -26.16
N ALA A 136 -9.61 -25.58 -25.34
CA ALA A 136 -10.21 -24.32 -25.82
C ALA A 136 -9.16 -23.30 -26.32
N LEU A 137 -7.90 -23.38 -25.88
CA LEU A 137 -6.80 -22.56 -26.38
C LEU A 137 -6.45 -22.95 -27.83
N GLN A 138 -6.48 -24.25 -28.16
CA GLN A 138 -6.29 -24.75 -29.53
C GLN A 138 -7.36 -24.19 -30.48
N ASP A 139 -8.61 -24.05 -30.02
CA ASP A 139 -9.68 -23.41 -30.80
C ASP A 139 -9.42 -21.91 -31.03
N ARG A 140 -8.75 -21.23 -30.09
CA ARG A 140 -8.37 -19.81 -30.22
C ARG A 140 -7.26 -19.59 -31.24
N GLU A 141 -6.30 -20.51 -31.36
CA GLU A 141 -5.24 -20.45 -32.38
C GLU A 141 -5.81 -20.50 -33.81
N GLN A 142 -6.81 -21.35 -34.05
CA GLN A 142 -7.52 -21.40 -35.34
C GLN A 142 -8.18 -20.05 -35.69
N LYS A 143 -8.70 -19.33 -34.69
CA LYS A 143 -9.29 -18.00 -34.88
C LYS A 143 -8.26 -16.94 -35.29
N TYR A 144 -7.07 -16.94 -34.69
CA TYR A 144 -6.00 -16.00 -35.05
C TYR A 144 -5.54 -16.18 -36.50
N HIS A 145 -5.39 -17.42 -36.94
CA HIS A 145 -5.03 -17.73 -38.33
C HIS A 145 -6.03 -17.14 -39.34
N GLY A 146 -7.34 -17.20 -39.03
CA GLY A 146 -8.39 -16.60 -39.85
C GLY A 146 -8.38 -15.08 -39.92
N MET A 147 -7.84 -14.38 -38.91
CA MET A 147 -7.74 -12.91 -38.93
C MET A 147 -6.64 -12.42 -39.87
N ILE A 148 -5.46 -13.05 -39.83
CA ILE A 148 -4.31 -12.68 -40.67
C ILE A 148 -4.65 -12.82 -42.16
N GLN A 149 -5.41 -13.86 -42.52
CA GLN A 149 -5.80 -14.13 -43.90
C GLN A 149 -6.70 -13.03 -44.52
N ASN A 150 -7.40 -12.24 -43.71
CA ASN A 150 -8.38 -11.24 -44.17
C ASN A 150 -7.87 -9.77 -44.10
N LEU A 151 -6.59 -9.54 -43.82
CA LEU A 151 -6.01 -8.18 -43.83
C LEU A 151 -5.97 -7.60 -45.25
N MET A 152 -6.26 -6.31 -45.41
CA MET A 152 -6.19 -5.58 -46.70
C MET A 152 -4.76 -5.27 -47.15
N GLU A 153 -3.80 -5.30 -46.23
CA GLU A 153 -2.37 -5.17 -46.51
C GLU A 153 -1.77 -6.55 -46.78
N GLY A 154 -0.73 -6.59 -47.61
CA GLY A 154 -0.02 -7.85 -47.87
C GLY A 154 0.81 -8.24 -46.67
N PHE A 155 0.35 -9.22 -45.89
CA PHE A 155 1.09 -9.79 -44.75
C PHE A 155 2.04 -10.87 -45.20
N TYR A 156 3.26 -10.84 -44.67
CA TYR A 156 4.24 -11.88 -44.86
C TYR A 156 5.14 -12.04 -43.63
N THR A 157 5.63 -13.25 -43.43
CA THR A 157 6.75 -13.55 -42.55
C THR A 157 7.82 -14.24 -43.37
N VAL A 158 9.06 -13.77 -43.30
CA VAL A 158 10.21 -14.33 -44.03
C VAL A 158 11.35 -14.62 -43.08
N THR A 159 12.24 -15.52 -43.45
CA THR A 159 13.54 -15.67 -42.79
C THR A 159 14.42 -14.43 -43.04
N LEU A 160 15.50 -14.27 -42.27
CA LEU A 160 16.44 -13.17 -42.46
C LEU A 160 17.14 -13.15 -43.83
N ASP A 161 17.32 -14.31 -44.47
CA ASP A 161 17.83 -14.43 -45.83
C ASP A 161 16.77 -14.08 -46.90
N GLY A 162 15.49 -13.99 -46.51
CA GLY A 162 14.39 -13.51 -47.35
C GLY A 162 13.51 -14.62 -47.90
N LYS A 163 13.56 -15.82 -47.33
CA LYS A 163 12.72 -16.94 -47.70
C LYS A 163 11.35 -16.81 -47.05
N LEU A 164 10.28 -16.86 -47.85
CA LEU A 164 8.90 -16.70 -47.36
C LEU A 164 8.48 -17.88 -46.46
N LEU A 165 8.01 -17.60 -45.25
CA LEU A 165 7.56 -18.56 -44.25
C LEU A 165 6.03 -18.60 -44.14
N GLU A 166 5.40 -17.43 -44.03
CA GLU A 166 3.95 -17.27 -43.99
C GLU A 166 3.54 -16.06 -44.81
N TYR A 167 2.31 -16.06 -45.29
CA TYR A 167 1.73 -14.93 -46.01
C TYR A 167 0.21 -14.99 -46.01
N ASN A 168 -0.42 -13.85 -46.26
CA ASN A 168 -1.86 -13.76 -46.48
C ASN A 168 -2.21 -13.63 -47.97
N THR A 169 -3.51 -13.62 -48.27
CA THR A 169 -4.01 -13.55 -49.64
C THR A 169 -3.65 -12.24 -50.35
N GLU A 170 -3.72 -11.09 -49.67
CA GLU A 170 -3.41 -9.79 -50.31
C GLU A 170 -1.95 -9.66 -50.74
N PHE A 171 -1.02 -10.27 -50.00
CA PHE A 171 0.39 -10.32 -50.38
C PHE A 171 0.57 -10.93 -51.77
N THR A 172 -0.15 -12.02 -52.05
CA THR A 172 -0.12 -12.64 -53.38
C THR A 172 -0.78 -11.76 -54.44
N ARG A 173 -1.87 -11.05 -54.12
CA ARG A 173 -2.57 -10.18 -55.07
C ARG A 173 -1.71 -8.98 -55.49
N MET A 174 -1.10 -8.28 -54.54
CA MET A 174 -0.29 -7.07 -54.81
C MET A 174 0.93 -7.38 -55.67
N LEU A 175 1.60 -8.50 -55.39
CA LEU A 175 2.76 -8.96 -56.16
C LEU A 175 2.39 -9.78 -57.40
N LYS A 176 1.09 -9.95 -57.68
CA LYS A 176 0.53 -10.77 -58.77
C LYS A 176 1.07 -12.22 -58.78
N LEU A 177 1.20 -12.83 -57.60
CA LEU A 177 1.55 -14.24 -57.45
C LEU A 177 0.31 -15.14 -57.64
N ASP A 178 0.51 -16.36 -58.15
CA ASP A 178 -0.57 -17.31 -58.43
C ASP A 178 -1.21 -17.84 -57.14
N PRO A 179 -2.47 -17.51 -56.81
CA PRO A 179 -3.07 -17.84 -55.52
C PRO A 179 -3.32 -19.35 -55.31
N GLN A 180 -3.20 -20.21 -56.33
CA GLN A 180 -3.40 -21.66 -56.18
C GLN A 180 -2.13 -22.44 -55.82
N LYS A 181 -0.96 -21.79 -55.77
CA LYS A 181 0.32 -22.42 -55.41
C LYS A 181 0.76 -22.00 -54.01
N ASP A 182 1.40 -22.94 -53.30
CA ASP A 182 2.08 -22.62 -52.05
C ASP A 182 3.41 -21.94 -52.37
N HIS A 183 3.53 -20.67 -51.98
CA HIS A 183 4.71 -19.83 -52.19
C HIS A 183 5.62 -19.82 -50.98
N ARG A 184 5.35 -20.63 -49.93
CA ARG A 184 6.30 -20.79 -48.83
C ARG A 184 7.60 -21.34 -49.39
N GLY A 185 8.67 -20.60 -49.17
CA GLY A 185 9.99 -20.90 -49.66
C GLY A 185 10.47 -20.08 -50.86
N ILE A 186 9.63 -19.22 -51.46
CA ILE A 186 10.11 -18.28 -52.49
C ILE A 186 11.04 -17.24 -51.87
N MET A 187 11.99 -16.77 -52.69
CA MET A 187 12.93 -15.73 -52.30
C MET A 187 12.31 -14.37 -52.63
N ILE A 188 11.85 -13.66 -51.58
CA ILE A 188 11.36 -12.27 -51.67
C ILE A 188 12.37 -11.25 -52.25
N PRO A 189 13.70 -11.42 -52.18
CA PRO A 189 14.66 -10.46 -52.73
C PRO A 189 14.49 -10.21 -54.24
N ASP A 190 13.98 -11.19 -54.98
CA ASP A 190 13.86 -11.14 -56.44
C ASP A 190 12.82 -10.11 -56.93
N PHE A 191 11.95 -9.65 -56.02
CA PHE A 191 10.93 -8.63 -56.30
C PHE A 191 11.45 -7.20 -56.07
N TRP A 192 12.67 -7.01 -55.59
CA TRP A 192 13.26 -5.67 -55.43
C TRP A 192 13.85 -5.21 -56.76
N GLN A 193 13.46 -4.04 -57.25
CA GLN A 193 13.97 -3.50 -58.51
C GLN A 193 15.46 -3.11 -58.39
N HIS A 194 15.91 -2.78 -57.18
CA HIS A 194 17.30 -2.40 -56.89
C HIS A 194 17.87 -3.23 -55.72
N PRO A 195 18.67 -4.27 -55.98
CA PRO A 195 19.21 -5.17 -54.93
C PRO A 195 20.01 -4.47 -53.83
N LYS A 196 20.71 -3.36 -54.16
CA LYS A 196 21.47 -2.56 -53.18
C LYS A 196 20.56 -1.87 -52.16
N GLU A 197 19.35 -1.49 -52.55
CA GLU A 197 18.38 -0.85 -51.67
C GLU A 197 17.89 -1.85 -50.61
N ARG A 198 17.76 -3.12 -50.99
CA ARG A 198 17.42 -4.20 -50.06
C ARG A 198 18.49 -4.40 -48.99
N GLU A 199 19.77 -4.38 -49.35
CA GLU A 199 20.87 -4.54 -48.38
C GLU A 199 20.84 -3.43 -47.32
N VAL A 200 20.52 -2.20 -47.73
CA VAL A 200 20.36 -1.06 -46.83
C VAL A 200 19.15 -1.25 -45.92
N TYR A 201 18.00 -1.65 -46.48
CA TYR A 201 16.81 -1.98 -45.71
C TYR A 201 17.07 -3.08 -44.66
N LEU A 202 17.76 -4.15 -45.05
CA LEU A 202 18.08 -5.25 -44.13
C LEU A 202 19.07 -4.84 -43.04
N ALA A 203 20.07 -4.01 -43.36
CA ALA A 203 20.95 -3.46 -42.36
C ALA A 203 20.18 -2.58 -41.36
N ASP A 204 19.22 -1.79 -41.86
CA ASP A 204 18.41 -0.90 -41.03
C ASP A 204 17.48 -1.68 -40.11
N ILE A 205 16.75 -2.66 -40.62
CA ILE A 205 15.84 -3.47 -39.80
C ILE A 205 16.62 -4.32 -38.78
N LYS A 206 17.81 -4.85 -39.12
CA LYS A 206 18.68 -5.56 -38.16
C LYS A 206 19.17 -4.67 -37.04
N LYS A 207 19.45 -3.40 -37.34
CA LYS A 207 19.90 -2.44 -36.33
C LYS A 207 18.75 -1.98 -35.43
N LYS A 208 17.56 -1.76 -36.00
CA LYS A 208 16.42 -1.12 -35.29
C LYS A 208 15.39 -2.10 -34.75
N GLY A 209 15.40 -3.34 -35.23
CA GLY A 209 14.37 -4.34 -34.94
C GLY A 209 13.05 -4.13 -35.70
N PHE A 210 12.84 -2.99 -36.36
CA PHE A 210 11.68 -2.75 -37.23
C PHE A 210 11.93 -1.59 -38.21
N THR A 211 11.15 -1.56 -39.28
CA THR A 211 11.04 -0.48 -40.26
C THR A 211 9.57 -0.09 -40.41
N LYS A 212 9.33 1.21 -40.54
CA LYS A 212 8.00 1.74 -40.86
C LYS A 212 8.12 2.67 -42.06
N ASN A 213 7.11 2.63 -42.91
CA ASN A 213 6.93 3.44 -44.10
C ASN A 213 8.15 3.42 -45.05
N TYR A 214 8.82 2.27 -45.17
CA TYR A 214 10.00 2.19 -46.03
C TYR A 214 9.56 2.05 -47.48
N GLU A 215 9.71 3.12 -48.28
CA GLU A 215 9.40 3.09 -49.70
C GLU A 215 10.41 2.24 -50.45
N VAL A 216 9.92 1.31 -51.26
CA VAL A 216 10.71 0.41 -52.08
C VAL A 216 10.14 0.46 -53.48
N LYS A 217 11.04 0.60 -54.45
CA LYS A 217 10.69 0.29 -55.83
C LYS A 217 10.82 -1.21 -56.03
N ALA A 218 9.69 -1.87 -56.07
CA ALA A 218 9.60 -3.28 -56.35
C ALA A 218 9.14 -3.50 -57.78
N GLN A 219 9.21 -4.75 -58.21
CA GLN A 219 8.62 -5.22 -59.44
C GLN A 219 7.65 -6.35 -59.09
N LYS A 220 6.49 -6.35 -59.75
CA LYS A 220 5.54 -7.46 -59.64
C LYS A 220 6.10 -8.69 -60.36
N SER A 221 5.46 -9.85 -60.19
CA SER A 221 5.87 -11.11 -60.84
C SER A 221 5.95 -11.04 -62.38
N ASP A 222 5.23 -10.11 -63.01
CA ASP A 222 5.20 -9.86 -64.46
C ASP A 222 6.21 -8.80 -64.94
N GLY A 223 6.99 -8.19 -64.02
CA GLY A 223 8.00 -7.18 -64.31
C GLY A 223 7.51 -5.72 -64.30
N GLU A 224 6.21 -5.49 -64.05
CA GLU A 224 5.66 -4.13 -63.93
C GLU A 224 6.23 -3.42 -62.68
N PRO A 225 6.75 -2.19 -62.79
CA PRO A 225 7.27 -1.45 -61.64
C PRO A 225 6.12 -1.05 -60.71
N ILE A 226 6.33 -1.26 -59.41
CA ILE A 226 5.40 -0.88 -58.36
C ILE A 226 6.17 -0.13 -57.27
N ASP A 227 5.74 1.09 -56.95
CA ASP A 227 6.21 1.79 -55.76
C ASP A 227 5.41 1.23 -54.57
N ILE A 228 6.06 0.48 -53.67
CA ILE A 228 5.43 -0.05 -52.45
C ILE A 228 6.00 0.58 -51.19
N ILE A 229 5.21 0.62 -50.13
CA ILE A 229 5.65 0.88 -48.77
C ILE A 229 5.72 -0.44 -48.01
N VAL A 230 6.83 -0.66 -47.30
CA VAL A 230 7.11 -1.84 -46.50
C VAL A 230 7.20 -1.46 -45.02
N ASN A 231 6.33 -2.04 -44.20
CA ASN A 231 6.39 -2.03 -42.75
C ASN A 231 6.88 -3.41 -42.30
N SER A 232 7.89 -3.48 -41.46
CA SER A 232 8.38 -4.80 -41.03
C SER A 232 8.97 -4.74 -39.65
N ARG A 233 8.94 -5.86 -38.94
CA ARG A 233 9.62 -6.05 -37.67
C ARG A 233 10.37 -7.36 -37.68
N ILE A 234 11.50 -7.36 -37.00
CA ILE A 234 12.20 -8.59 -36.67
C ILE A 234 11.46 -9.21 -35.52
N ILE A 235 10.99 -10.42 -35.74
CA ILE A 235 10.56 -11.32 -34.68
C ILE A 235 11.82 -12.07 -34.26
N THR A 236 12.29 -11.74 -33.07
CA THR A 236 13.33 -12.50 -32.40
C THR A 236 12.74 -13.81 -31.89
N ASP A 237 13.52 -14.89 -31.95
CA ASP A 237 13.16 -16.12 -31.27
C ASP A 237 13.12 -15.94 -29.74
N GLU A 238 12.65 -16.96 -29.02
CA GLU A 238 12.57 -16.94 -27.55
C GLU A 238 13.95 -16.82 -26.86
N GLN A 239 15.05 -16.84 -27.61
CA GLN A 239 16.43 -16.68 -27.12
C GLN A 239 17.04 -15.30 -27.48
N GLY A 240 16.24 -14.42 -28.09
CA GLY A 240 16.65 -13.05 -28.42
C GLY A 240 17.49 -12.94 -29.70
N ASN A 241 17.70 -14.03 -30.43
CA ASN A 241 18.33 -13.98 -31.74
C ASN A 241 17.28 -13.66 -32.81
N ALA A 242 17.66 -12.90 -33.83
CA ALA A 242 16.74 -12.52 -34.90
C ALA A 242 16.32 -13.76 -35.70
N GLY A 243 15.06 -14.21 -35.54
CA GLY A 243 14.57 -15.46 -36.12
C GLY A 243 13.87 -15.27 -37.47
N SER A 244 13.02 -14.26 -37.60
CA SER A 244 12.27 -13.96 -38.83
C SER A 244 11.90 -12.47 -38.93
N ILE A 245 11.48 -12.03 -40.12
CA ILE A 245 10.95 -10.69 -40.37
C ILE A 245 9.48 -10.85 -40.73
N GLU A 246 8.61 -10.25 -39.94
CA GLU A 246 7.19 -10.12 -40.25
C GLU A 246 6.93 -8.72 -40.80
N GLY A 247 6.18 -8.63 -41.90
CA GLY A 247 5.93 -7.36 -42.55
C GLY A 247 4.58 -7.27 -43.26
N LEU A 248 4.26 -6.02 -43.57
CA LEU A 248 3.07 -5.58 -44.30
C LEU A 248 3.52 -4.71 -45.48
N ILE A 249 2.91 -4.90 -46.65
CA ILE A 249 3.16 -4.10 -47.86
C ILE A 249 1.91 -3.39 -48.39
N LEU A 250 2.12 -2.23 -49.04
CA LEU A 250 1.07 -1.38 -49.64
C LEU A 250 1.56 -0.66 -50.93
N ASP A 251 0.75 -0.53 -51.98
CA ASP A 251 1.08 0.18 -53.25
C ASP A 251 0.81 1.70 -53.19
N ILE A 252 1.71 2.54 -53.75
CA ILE A 252 1.64 4.02 -53.75
C ILE A 252 1.84 4.68 -55.12
N THR A 253 1.77 3.94 -56.23
CA THR A 253 2.22 4.42 -57.56
C THR A 253 1.45 5.63 -58.12
N GLU A 254 0.10 5.67 -58.02
CA GLU A 254 -0.72 6.75 -58.62
C GLU A 254 -0.47 8.13 -58.00
N ARG A 255 -0.03 8.17 -56.74
CA ARG A 255 0.17 9.41 -55.99
C ARG A 255 1.27 10.30 -56.59
N LYS A 256 2.36 9.74 -57.13
CA LYS A 256 3.53 10.51 -57.60
C LYS A 256 3.30 11.32 -58.89
N ARG A 257 2.33 10.95 -59.75
CA ARG A 257 2.12 11.62 -61.05
C ARG A 257 1.36 12.95 -60.96
N ALA A 258 0.60 13.21 -59.90
CA ALA A 258 -0.21 14.41 -59.74
C ALA A 258 0.57 15.67 -59.32
N GLU A 259 1.81 15.52 -58.83
CA GLU A 259 2.57 16.61 -58.20
C GLU A 259 3.25 17.57 -59.21
N GLU A 260 3.67 17.13 -60.41
CA GLU A 260 4.47 17.97 -61.34
C GLU A 260 3.66 19.06 -62.06
N ALA A 261 2.38 18.82 -62.36
CA ALA A 261 1.55 19.78 -63.09
C ALA A 261 1.23 21.05 -62.27
N LEU A 262 1.31 20.98 -60.94
CA LEU A 262 1.04 22.08 -60.01
C LEU A 262 2.09 23.21 -60.13
N ARG A 263 3.34 22.89 -60.52
CA ARG A 263 4.51 23.78 -60.46
C ARG A 263 4.48 24.99 -61.40
N ILE A 264 3.88 24.87 -62.58
CA ILE A 264 3.91 25.92 -63.63
C ILE A 264 2.94 27.07 -63.32
N SER A 265 1.87 26.81 -62.57
CA SER A 265 0.85 27.82 -62.24
C SER A 265 1.30 28.80 -61.14
N GLU A 266 2.25 28.41 -60.30
CA GLU A 266 2.69 29.19 -59.11
C GLU A 266 3.52 30.44 -59.48
N ASP A 267 4.33 30.41 -60.57
CA ASP A 267 5.29 31.47 -60.91
C ASP A 267 4.64 32.80 -61.35
N ARG A 268 3.47 32.76 -61.98
CA ARG A 268 2.75 33.96 -62.45
C ARG A 268 2.10 34.74 -61.30
N LEU A 269 1.60 34.06 -60.28
CA LEU A 269 0.93 34.67 -59.12
C LEU A 269 1.92 35.49 -58.25
N SER A 270 3.19 35.09 -58.21
CA SER A 270 4.22 35.73 -57.39
C SER A 270 4.55 37.19 -57.77
N LYS A 271 4.48 37.56 -59.06
CA LYS A 271 4.93 38.89 -59.55
C LYS A 271 3.97 40.06 -59.30
N ILE A 272 2.65 39.80 -59.28
CA ILE A 272 1.62 40.82 -59.03
C ILE A 272 1.63 41.27 -57.57
N MET A 273 1.89 40.31 -56.69
CA MET A 273 1.90 40.54 -55.25
C MET A 273 2.94 41.60 -54.86
N LEU A 274 4.15 41.58 -55.46
CA LEU A 274 5.29 42.47 -55.17
C LEU A 274 5.00 44.01 -55.14
N ALA A 275 4.08 44.56 -55.94
CA ALA A 275 3.90 46.02 -56.08
C ALA A 275 3.03 46.70 -55.00
N ALA A 276 2.12 45.98 -54.33
CA ALA A 276 1.21 46.55 -53.32
C ALA A 276 1.85 46.75 -51.93
N ASN A 277 3.10 46.28 -51.76
CA ASN A 277 3.81 46.16 -50.48
C ASN A 277 3.03 45.44 -49.36
N ASP A 278 1.92 44.77 -49.70
CA ASP A 278 1.14 43.95 -48.80
C ASP A 278 1.70 42.50 -48.80
N GLY A 279 1.77 41.88 -47.63
CA GLY A 279 2.01 40.44 -47.52
C GLY A 279 0.76 39.67 -47.91
N MET A 280 0.86 38.69 -48.79
CA MET A 280 -0.27 37.81 -49.11
C MET A 280 -0.33 36.63 -48.17
N TRP A 281 -1.55 36.21 -47.86
CA TRP A 281 -1.82 34.93 -47.24
C TRP A 281 -2.95 34.19 -47.96
N ASP A 282 -2.86 32.87 -48.00
CA ASP A 282 -3.87 31.99 -48.60
C ASP A 282 -4.21 30.91 -47.61
N TRP A 283 -5.46 30.92 -47.14
CA TRP A 283 -5.96 30.05 -46.10
C TRP A 283 -6.95 29.03 -46.67
N ASP A 284 -6.59 27.77 -46.52
CA ASP A 284 -7.47 26.62 -46.76
C ASP A 284 -8.30 26.34 -45.50
N LEU A 285 -9.62 26.46 -45.63
CA LEU A 285 -10.53 26.53 -44.48
C LEU A 285 -10.81 25.19 -43.81
N LYS A 286 -10.63 24.09 -44.52
CA LYS A 286 -10.82 22.77 -43.94
C LYS A 286 -9.56 22.29 -43.26
N SER A 287 -8.45 22.36 -44.00
CA SER A 287 -7.16 21.87 -43.53
C SER A 287 -6.46 22.88 -42.61
N ASN A 288 -6.98 24.11 -42.47
CA ASN A 288 -6.53 25.20 -41.58
C ASN A 288 -5.05 25.65 -41.78
N ARG A 289 -4.46 25.30 -42.92
CA ARG A 289 -3.10 25.71 -43.30
C ARG A 289 -3.13 27.05 -44.00
N VAL A 290 -2.08 27.84 -43.76
CA VAL A 290 -2.00 29.19 -44.30
C VAL A 290 -0.65 29.40 -44.94
N TYR A 291 -0.68 29.64 -46.24
CA TYR A 291 0.48 30.09 -46.98
C TYR A 291 0.74 31.56 -46.71
N PHE A 292 2.01 31.94 -46.53
CA PHE A 292 2.45 33.33 -46.38
C PHE A 292 3.47 33.62 -47.47
N ASP A 293 3.24 34.68 -48.24
CA ASP A 293 4.21 35.15 -49.21
C ASP A 293 5.49 35.67 -48.51
N PRO A 294 6.71 35.49 -49.03
CA PRO A 294 7.96 35.99 -48.47
C PRO A 294 7.98 37.43 -47.93
N ARG A 295 7.09 38.31 -48.42
CA ARG A 295 6.98 39.69 -47.92
C ARG A 295 6.21 39.81 -46.61
N TYR A 296 5.30 38.86 -46.37
CA TYR A 296 4.65 38.64 -45.09
C TYR A 296 5.68 38.52 -43.96
N TYR A 297 6.76 37.74 -44.19
CA TYR A 297 7.88 37.60 -43.26
C TYR A 297 8.71 38.87 -43.14
N ARG A 298 9.13 39.45 -44.29
CA ARG A 298 10.01 40.63 -44.33
C ARG A 298 9.40 41.88 -43.68
N MET A 299 8.09 42.12 -43.85
CA MET A 299 7.36 43.22 -43.18
C MET A 299 7.43 43.11 -41.65
N ALA A 300 7.49 41.89 -41.15
CA ALA A 300 7.63 41.57 -39.74
C ALA A 300 9.09 41.28 -39.33
N GLU A 301 10.08 41.64 -40.17
CA GLU A 301 11.51 41.47 -39.92
C GLU A 301 11.97 40.01 -39.77
N TYR A 302 11.14 39.05 -40.20
CA TYR A 302 11.50 37.63 -40.22
C TYR A 302 12.18 37.25 -41.54
N GLU A 303 13.06 36.26 -41.45
CA GLU A 303 13.52 35.51 -42.60
C GLU A 303 12.35 34.71 -43.18
N VAL A 304 12.38 34.50 -44.49
CA VAL A 304 11.37 33.70 -45.20
C VAL A 304 11.33 32.29 -44.60
N ASP A 305 10.13 31.76 -44.34
CA ASP A 305 9.86 30.46 -43.72
C ASP A 305 10.45 30.26 -42.31
N GLU A 306 10.78 31.34 -41.61
CA GLU A 306 11.27 31.31 -40.23
C GLU A 306 10.25 30.71 -39.24
N PHE A 307 8.99 30.56 -39.67
CA PHE A 307 7.94 29.94 -38.88
C PHE A 307 6.90 29.18 -39.70
N PRO A 308 6.30 28.11 -39.13
CA PRO A 308 5.43 27.23 -39.89
C PRO A 308 4.20 27.92 -40.49
N HIS A 309 3.56 27.27 -41.44
CA HIS A 309 2.49 27.81 -42.29
C HIS A 309 1.12 27.34 -41.84
N ARG A 310 0.83 27.55 -40.57
CA ARG A 310 -0.49 27.27 -40.05
C ARG A 310 -1.17 28.57 -39.80
N LEU A 311 -2.49 28.49 -39.83
CA LEU A 311 -3.24 29.58 -39.27
C LEU A 311 -2.68 29.92 -37.88
N GLU A 312 -2.44 28.98 -36.94
CA GLU A 312 -1.90 29.30 -35.59
C GLU A 312 -0.52 29.97 -35.58
N GLU A 313 0.30 29.71 -36.59
CA GLU A 313 1.60 30.40 -36.70
C GLU A 313 1.39 31.86 -37.10
N PHE A 314 0.38 32.15 -37.90
CA PHE A 314 -0.18 33.49 -38.01
C PHE A 314 -0.77 33.94 -36.67
N GLN A 315 -1.58 33.11 -36.02
CA GLN A 315 -2.28 33.47 -34.78
C GLN A 315 -1.33 33.80 -33.61
N LYS A 316 -0.17 33.15 -33.48
CA LYS A 316 0.86 33.38 -32.44
C LYS A 316 1.63 34.67 -32.66
N ARG A 317 1.64 35.12 -33.92
CA ARG A 317 2.28 36.36 -34.31
C ARG A 317 1.27 37.48 -34.36
N VAL A 318 0.00 37.23 -34.64
CA VAL A 318 -1.05 38.17 -34.26
C VAL A 318 -0.91 38.41 -32.76
N HIS A 319 -0.89 39.68 -32.36
CA HIS A 319 -0.93 40.07 -30.98
C HIS A 319 -2.15 39.39 -30.40
N PRO A 320 -1.95 38.50 -29.44
CA PRO A 320 -3.02 37.60 -29.06
C PRO A 320 -4.32 38.31 -28.61
N GLU A 321 -4.32 39.59 -28.12
CA GLU A 321 -5.56 40.40 -27.86
C GLU A 321 -6.44 40.67 -29.10
N ASP A 322 -5.86 40.63 -30.30
CA ASP A 322 -6.55 40.97 -31.53
C ASP A 322 -6.95 39.71 -32.35
N LEU A 323 -6.38 38.54 -32.02
CA LEU A 323 -6.53 37.29 -32.76
C LEU A 323 -7.98 36.84 -32.94
N GLU A 324 -8.76 36.82 -31.87
CA GLU A 324 -10.11 36.26 -31.95
C GLU A 324 -11.09 37.17 -32.69
N TYR A 325 -10.96 38.50 -32.51
CA TYR A 325 -11.67 39.48 -33.35
C TYR A 325 -11.39 39.23 -34.83
N VAL A 326 -10.11 39.02 -35.17
CA VAL A 326 -9.67 38.63 -36.51
C VAL A 326 -10.30 37.31 -36.96
N MET A 327 -10.40 36.31 -36.10
CA MET A 327 -11.00 35.00 -36.42
C MET A 327 -12.52 35.04 -36.62
N LYS A 328 -13.21 35.88 -35.86
CA LYS A 328 -14.68 35.99 -35.93
C LYS A 328 -15.14 36.78 -37.14
N GLU A 329 -14.45 37.86 -37.47
CA GLU A 329 -14.69 38.57 -38.72
C GLU A 329 -14.40 37.65 -39.92
N ALA A 330 -13.42 36.74 -39.81
CA ALA A 330 -13.19 35.73 -40.81
C ALA A 330 -14.41 34.79 -40.90
N GLU A 331 -14.93 34.31 -39.78
CA GLU A 331 -16.11 33.42 -39.74
C GLU A 331 -17.41 34.07 -40.28
N LYS A 332 -17.62 35.37 -40.02
CA LYS A 332 -18.74 36.12 -40.61
C LYS A 332 -18.63 36.23 -42.13
N HIS A 333 -17.40 36.44 -42.60
CA HIS A 333 -17.14 36.47 -44.02
C HIS A 333 -17.41 35.08 -44.65
N LEU A 334 -16.97 34.01 -44.00
CA LEU A 334 -17.19 32.62 -44.40
C LEU A 334 -18.67 32.20 -44.39
N SER A 335 -19.46 32.66 -43.42
CA SER A 335 -20.90 32.38 -43.44
C SER A 335 -21.68 33.21 -44.47
N GLY A 336 -21.01 34.14 -45.17
CA GLY A 336 -21.61 34.99 -46.21
C GLY A 336 -22.43 36.15 -45.63
N LEU A 337 -22.33 36.41 -44.34
CA LEU A 337 -23.00 37.51 -43.65
C LEU A 337 -22.35 38.87 -43.93
N ILE A 338 -21.08 38.88 -44.32
CA ILE A 338 -20.36 40.06 -44.80
C ILE A 338 -19.60 39.73 -46.09
N ASP A 339 -19.66 40.62 -47.08
CA ASP A 339 -19.12 40.36 -48.42
C ASP A 339 -17.60 40.48 -48.50
N ARG A 340 -16.95 41.08 -47.50
CA ARG A 340 -15.49 41.27 -47.45
C ARG A 340 -14.97 41.10 -46.03
N PHE A 341 -13.83 40.45 -45.90
CA PHE A 341 -13.10 40.41 -44.65
C PHE A 341 -12.15 41.60 -44.56
N ILE A 342 -12.31 42.44 -43.53
CA ILE A 342 -11.44 43.58 -43.24
C ILE A 342 -11.23 43.64 -41.73
N VAL A 343 -9.99 43.51 -41.29
CA VAL A 343 -9.63 43.45 -39.87
C VAL A 343 -8.36 44.22 -39.59
N GLU A 344 -8.20 44.68 -38.35
CA GLU A 344 -7.02 45.39 -37.87
C GLU A 344 -6.52 44.73 -36.60
N PHE A 345 -5.23 44.39 -36.57
CA PHE A 345 -4.64 43.62 -35.47
C PHE A 345 -3.16 43.93 -35.35
N ARG A 346 -2.56 43.75 -34.19
CA ARG A 346 -1.11 43.79 -34.03
C ARG A 346 -0.51 42.46 -34.49
N PHE A 347 0.72 42.47 -34.97
CA PHE A 347 1.48 41.34 -35.50
C PHE A 347 2.93 41.45 -34.99
N ARG A 348 3.54 40.34 -34.61
CA ARG A 348 4.84 40.31 -33.94
C ARG A 348 5.94 40.47 -34.96
N LYS A 349 6.97 41.23 -34.62
CA LYS A 349 8.23 41.30 -35.39
C LYS A 349 9.29 40.37 -34.83
N LYS A 350 10.31 40.05 -35.63
CA LYS A 350 11.50 39.28 -35.18
C LYS A 350 12.25 39.96 -34.04
N SER A 351 12.41 41.29 -34.11
CA SER A 351 12.97 42.10 -33.03
C SER A 351 12.18 42.01 -31.72
N GLY A 352 10.98 41.43 -31.75
CA GLY A 352 10.10 41.24 -30.61
C GLY A 352 9.07 42.35 -30.43
N ALA A 353 9.19 43.45 -31.17
CA ALA A 353 8.21 44.55 -31.16
C ALA A 353 6.90 44.17 -31.86
N TRP A 354 5.82 44.88 -31.55
CA TRP A 354 4.51 44.70 -32.19
C TRP A 354 4.29 45.70 -33.33
N LEU A 355 3.66 45.21 -34.39
CA LEU A 355 3.35 45.90 -35.63
C LEU A 355 1.83 45.91 -35.83
N TRP A 356 1.13 47.04 -35.86
CA TRP A 356 -0.27 46.96 -36.30
C TRP A 356 -0.36 46.68 -37.78
N VAL A 357 -1.29 45.83 -38.15
CA VAL A 357 -1.54 45.38 -39.51
C VAL A 357 -3.04 45.34 -39.80
N GLN A 358 -3.41 45.60 -41.04
CA GLN A 358 -4.77 45.48 -41.55
C GLN A 358 -4.81 44.31 -42.53
N GLY A 359 -5.67 43.33 -42.25
CA GLY A 359 -5.93 42.20 -43.12
C GLY A 359 -7.15 42.45 -44.00
N HIS A 360 -7.02 42.20 -45.30
CA HIS A 360 -8.16 42.12 -46.22
C HIS A 360 -8.26 40.72 -46.77
N GLY A 361 -9.46 40.18 -46.92
CA GLY A 361 -9.65 38.84 -47.47
C GLY A 361 -10.94 38.68 -48.24
N ILE A 362 -10.93 37.72 -49.17
CA ILE A 362 -12.08 37.30 -49.96
C ILE A 362 -12.14 35.78 -50.06
N ILE A 363 -13.36 35.26 -50.10
CA ILE A 363 -13.63 33.88 -50.44
C ILE A 363 -13.55 33.72 -51.95
N VAL A 364 -12.59 32.92 -52.39
CA VAL A 364 -12.35 32.69 -53.82
C VAL A 364 -13.01 31.41 -54.33
N GLU A 365 -13.49 30.54 -53.42
CA GLU A 365 -14.05 29.23 -53.77
C GLU A 365 -15.15 28.81 -52.79
N ARG A 366 -16.27 28.30 -53.32
CA ARG A 366 -17.46 27.85 -52.60
C ARG A 366 -18.00 26.52 -53.16
N ASP A 367 -18.70 25.75 -52.34
CA ASP A 367 -19.41 24.54 -52.74
C ASP A 367 -20.74 24.85 -53.46
N ALA A 368 -21.37 23.81 -54.03
CA ALA A 368 -22.61 23.92 -54.80
C ALA A 368 -23.83 24.42 -54.00
N ASN A 369 -23.75 24.39 -52.66
CA ASN A 369 -24.76 24.88 -51.73
C ASN A 369 -24.42 26.29 -51.19
N GLY A 370 -23.28 26.87 -51.61
CA GLY A 370 -22.83 28.23 -51.26
C GLY A 370 -21.80 28.33 -50.11
N VAL A 371 -21.34 27.22 -49.54
CA VAL A 371 -20.43 27.17 -48.38
C VAL A 371 -18.97 27.38 -48.82
N PRO A 372 -18.19 28.28 -48.19
CA PRO A 372 -16.83 28.60 -48.63
C PRO A 372 -15.74 27.65 -48.19
N LEU A 373 -14.78 27.43 -49.10
CA LEU A 373 -13.71 26.44 -48.97
C LEU A 373 -12.32 27.07 -48.93
N ARG A 374 -12.14 28.23 -49.55
CA ARG A 374 -10.84 28.89 -49.67
C ARG A 374 -10.94 30.38 -49.45
N PHE A 375 -10.02 30.89 -48.64
CA PHE A 375 -10.04 32.24 -48.16
C PHE A 375 -8.66 32.89 -48.32
N VAL A 376 -8.58 33.86 -49.21
CA VAL A 376 -7.31 34.46 -49.61
C VAL A 376 -7.33 35.93 -49.23
N GLY A 377 -6.18 36.44 -48.81
CA GLY A 377 -6.10 37.82 -48.40
C GLY A 377 -4.72 38.44 -48.46
N THR A 378 -4.70 39.72 -48.12
CA THR A 378 -3.50 40.54 -48.00
C THR A 378 -3.41 41.12 -46.60
N GLN A 379 -2.20 41.54 -46.22
CA GLN A 379 -1.89 42.13 -44.93
C GLN A 379 -0.99 43.35 -45.12
N ARG A 380 -1.42 44.46 -44.55
CA ARG A 380 -0.78 45.79 -44.65
C ARG A 380 -0.37 46.30 -43.29
N ASP A 381 0.74 47.02 -43.16
CA ASP A 381 1.11 47.70 -41.91
C ASP A 381 0.30 49.00 -41.67
N ILE A 382 -0.27 49.17 -40.46
CA ILE A 382 -1.04 50.33 -39.98
C ILE A 382 -0.57 50.84 -38.59
N THR A 383 0.65 50.48 -38.16
CA THR A 383 1.20 50.75 -36.80
C THR A 383 1.03 52.19 -36.33
N GLU A 384 1.33 53.15 -37.20
CA GLU A 384 1.32 54.57 -36.85
C GLU A 384 -0.09 55.08 -36.51
N ARG A 385 -1.14 54.56 -37.16
CA ARG A 385 -2.51 55.00 -36.88
C ARG A 385 -3.02 54.56 -35.51
N LYS A 386 -2.68 53.35 -35.07
CA LYS A 386 -3.21 52.76 -33.84
C LYS A 386 -2.58 53.27 -32.56
N LYS A 387 -1.32 53.74 -32.62
CA LYS A 387 -0.66 54.37 -31.46
C LYS A 387 -1.44 55.60 -30.96
N ALA A 388 -1.97 56.41 -31.86
CA ALA A 388 -2.72 57.62 -31.51
C ALA A 388 -4.06 57.34 -30.78
N GLU A 389 -4.74 56.24 -31.10
CA GLU A 389 -6.05 55.89 -30.53
C GLU A 389 -5.95 55.35 -29.08
N ILE A 390 -4.89 54.59 -28.79
CA ILE A 390 -4.71 53.89 -27.52
C ILE A 390 -4.39 54.84 -26.36
N GLU A 391 -3.65 55.92 -26.63
CA GLU A 391 -3.25 56.90 -25.63
C GLU A 391 -4.45 57.60 -24.95
N THR A 392 -5.46 57.97 -25.73
CA THR A 392 -6.66 58.62 -25.19
C THR A 392 -7.47 57.67 -24.28
N ARG A 393 -7.56 56.38 -24.62
CA ARG A 393 -8.31 55.37 -23.85
C ARG A 393 -7.64 55.02 -22.52
N LEU A 394 -6.31 55.02 -22.45
CA LEU A 394 -5.54 54.67 -21.24
C LEU A 394 -5.80 55.66 -20.09
N ASN A 395 -5.80 56.96 -20.37
CA ASN A 395 -6.02 58.00 -19.36
C ASN A 395 -7.39 57.89 -18.69
N HIS A 396 -8.44 57.59 -19.47
CA HIS A 396 -9.80 57.43 -18.94
C HIS A 396 -9.92 56.20 -18.02
N ASN A 397 -9.36 55.05 -18.42
CA ASN A 397 -9.41 53.82 -17.62
C ASN A 397 -8.62 53.91 -16.31
N MET A 398 -7.51 54.67 -16.29
CA MET A 398 -6.66 54.79 -15.10
C MET A 398 -7.36 55.56 -13.96
N LEU A 399 -8.15 56.58 -14.27
CA LEU A 399 -8.95 57.32 -13.27
C LEU A 399 -10.02 56.41 -12.63
N ALA A 400 -10.82 55.71 -13.45
CA ALA A 400 -11.85 54.80 -12.97
C ALA A 400 -11.28 53.62 -12.16
N ARG A 401 -10.06 53.18 -12.46
CA ARG A 401 -9.38 52.11 -11.71
C ARG A 401 -8.87 52.59 -10.36
N THR A 402 -8.43 53.84 -10.26
CA THR A 402 -7.93 54.42 -9.01
C THR A 402 -9.04 54.59 -7.97
N GLU A 403 -10.21 55.10 -8.39
CA GLU A 403 -11.40 55.18 -7.53
C GLU A 403 -11.82 53.80 -7.01
N ARG A 404 -11.81 52.78 -7.89
CA ARG A 404 -12.16 51.40 -7.54
C ARG A 404 -11.21 50.75 -6.55
N ILE A 405 -9.89 50.89 -6.74
CA ILE A 405 -8.89 50.26 -5.84
C ILE A 405 -8.95 50.88 -4.44
N ALA A 406 -9.21 52.18 -4.35
CA ALA A 406 -9.34 52.87 -3.08
C ALA A 406 -10.73 52.70 -2.44
N GLU A 407 -11.63 51.95 -3.09
CA GLU A 407 -13.05 51.77 -2.72
C GLU A 407 -13.73 53.10 -2.37
N ILE A 408 -13.38 54.13 -3.15
CA ILE A 408 -13.77 55.51 -2.90
C ILE A 408 -14.58 56.02 -4.08
N GLY A 409 -15.85 56.26 -3.82
CA GLY A 409 -16.75 56.88 -4.78
C GLY A 409 -16.76 58.39 -4.62
N SER A 410 -16.74 59.13 -5.73
CA SER A 410 -16.84 60.58 -5.74
C SER A 410 -18.28 61.01 -6.01
N TRP A 411 -18.74 62.03 -5.28
CA TRP A 411 -20.05 62.64 -5.50
C TRP A 411 -19.94 64.15 -5.60
N GLU A 412 -20.87 64.71 -6.35
CA GLU A 412 -21.05 66.13 -6.54
C GLU A 412 -22.53 66.44 -6.37
N TRP A 413 -22.86 67.48 -5.62
CA TRP A 413 -24.22 67.92 -5.40
C TRP A 413 -24.35 69.40 -5.74
N ASP A 414 -25.19 69.68 -6.73
CA ASP A 414 -25.66 71.01 -7.11
C ASP A 414 -26.87 71.36 -6.24
N ILE A 415 -26.65 72.27 -5.29
CA ILE A 415 -27.60 72.57 -4.20
C ILE A 415 -28.85 73.24 -4.76
N ASP A 416 -28.68 74.18 -5.69
CA ASP A 416 -29.77 75.01 -6.21
C ASP A 416 -30.79 74.18 -7.01
N ASN A 417 -30.35 73.08 -7.63
CA ASN A 417 -31.16 72.21 -8.48
C ASN A 417 -31.42 70.82 -7.89
N ASP A 418 -30.97 70.57 -6.66
CA ASP A 418 -30.92 69.25 -6.01
C ASP A 418 -30.39 68.12 -6.93
N ARG A 419 -29.39 68.45 -7.76
CA ARG A 419 -28.85 67.51 -8.74
C ARG A 419 -27.57 66.89 -8.20
N VAL A 420 -27.67 65.62 -7.81
CA VAL A 420 -26.54 64.80 -7.38
C VAL A 420 -25.94 64.07 -8.58
N LYS A 421 -24.62 64.02 -8.65
CA LYS A 421 -23.86 63.15 -9.55
C LYS A 421 -23.00 62.22 -8.72
N TRP A 422 -22.96 60.96 -9.11
CA TRP A 422 -22.16 59.92 -8.50
C TRP A 422 -21.19 59.35 -9.52
N SER A 423 -19.99 58.97 -9.07
CA SER A 423 -19.12 58.11 -9.86
C SER A 423 -19.65 56.67 -9.91
N ASP A 424 -19.19 55.89 -10.89
CA ASP A 424 -19.55 54.47 -11.06
C ASP A 424 -19.33 53.65 -9.79
N GLU A 425 -18.37 54.04 -8.95
CA GLU A 425 -18.03 53.31 -7.73
C GLU A 425 -19.09 53.52 -6.62
N LEU A 426 -19.70 54.71 -6.51
CA LEU A 426 -20.80 54.93 -5.56
C LEU A 426 -22.01 54.05 -5.88
N PHE A 427 -22.36 53.92 -7.16
CA PHE A 427 -23.44 53.02 -7.58
C PHE A 427 -23.16 51.57 -7.14
N ARG A 428 -21.90 51.13 -7.12
CA ARG A 428 -21.53 49.78 -6.66
C ARG A 428 -21.54 49.62 -5.15
N ILE A 429 -21.04 50.62 -4.41
CA ILE A 429 -21.08 50.60 -2.94
C ILE A 429 -22.53 50.43 -2.47
N PHE A 430 -23.47 51.18 -3.07
CA PHE A 430 -24.90 51.09 -2.75
C PHE A 430 -25.68 50.00 -3.51
N GLN A 431 -25.07 49.25 -4.43
CA GLN A 431 -25.71 48.30 -5.38
C GLN A 431 -26.88 48.88 -6.18
N ARG A 432 -26.79 50.14 -6.59
CA ARG A 432 -27.81 50.78 -7.41
C ARG A 432 -27.46 50.69 -8.88
N ASP A 433 -28.48 50.53 -9.71
CA ASP A 433 -28.34 50.57 -11.16
C ASP A 433 -28.02 52.01 -11.60
N PRO A 434 -26.88 52.26 -12.29
CA PRO A 434 -26.56 53.57 -12.86
C PRO A 434 -27.64 54.11 -13.81
N ALA A 435 -28.44 53.24 -14.44
CA ALA A 435 -29.52 53.64 -15.35
C ALA A 435 -30.63 54.44 -14.63
N GLY A 436 -30.79 54.24 -13.31
CA GLY A 436 -31.75 54.98 -12.48
C GLY A 436 -31.30 56.40 -12.10
N GLY A 437 -30.05 56.77 -12.40
CA GLY A 437 -29.45 58.03 -11.98
C GLY A 437 -29.11 58.07 -10.48
N ALA A 438 -28.33 59.06 -10.08
CA ALA A 438 -28.01 59.27 -8.67
C ALA A 438 -29.26 59.81 -7.93
N PRO A 439 -29.60 59.26 -6.75
CA PRO A 439 -30.70 59.77 -5.95
C PRO A 439 -30.39 61.21 -5.50
N SER A 440 -31.42 62.05 -5.44
CA SER A 440 -31.26 63.40 -4.92
C SER A 440 -31.01 63.36 -3.41
N PHE A 441 -30.49 64.45 -2.83
CA PHE A 441 -30.17 64.46 -1.40
C PHE A 441 -31.42 64.25 -0.54
N ALA A 442 -32.59 64.72 -1.01
CA ALA A 442 -33.88 64.49 -0.36
C ALA A 442 -34.27 63.00 -0.27
N MET A 443 -33.70 62.14 -1.13
CA MET A 443 -33.97 60.71 -1.18
C MET A 443 -32.92 59.87 -0.44
N HIS A 444 -31.97 60.50 0.27
CA HIS A 444 -30.92 59.78 1.00
C HIS A 444 -31.38 59.13 2.32
N ASP A 445 -32.63 59.35 2.75
CA ASP A 445 -33.17 58.82 4.01
C ASP A 445 -33.17 57.28 4.06
N ASP A 446 -33.26 56.63 2.90
CA ASP A 446 -33.25 55.17 2.77
C ASP A 446 -31.85 54.58 2.51
N LEU A 447 -30.82 55.43 2.35
CA LEU A 447 -29.45 54.99 2.03
C LEU A 447 -28.60 54.71 3.28
N TYR A 448 -29.03 55.17 4.45
CA TYR A 448 -28.28 55.02 5.69
C TYR A 448 -29.21 54.63 6.84
N VAL A 449 -28.65 53.99 7.87
CA VAL A 449 -29.39 53.73 9.11
C VAL A 449 -29.89 55.05 9.71
N ALA A 450 -31.11 55.08 10.23
CA ALA A 450 -31.78 56.30 10.70
C ALA A 450 -30.93 57.17 11.65
N GLU A 451 -30.19 56.55 12.56
CA GLU A 451 -29.26 57.22 13.48
C GLU A 451 -28.11 57.94 12.74
N ASP A 452 -27.54 57.28 11.72
CA ASP A 452 -26.44 57.80 10.93
C ASP A 452 -26.91 58.85 9.90
N MET A 453 -28.13 58.70 9.37
CA MET A 453 -28.75 59.72 8.50
C MET A 453 -28.99 61.03 9.25
N ALA A 454 -29.44 60.97 10.51
CA ALA A 454 -29.61 62.16 11.34
C ALA A 454 -28.27 62.89 11.58
N ARG A 455 -27.18 62.14 11.77
CA ARG A 455 -25.82 62.70 11.88
C ARG A 455 -25.36 63.33 10.57
N LEU A 456 -25.61 62.67 9.44
CA LEU A 456 -25.25 63.18 8.11
C LEU A 456 -25.99 64.48 7.77
N LYS A 457 -27.32 64.55 7.98
CA LYS A 457 -28.10 65.77 7.71
C LYS A 457 -27.55 66.99 8.44
N LYS A 458 -27.25 66.83 9.74
CA LYS A 458 -26.66 67.91 10.55
C LYS A 458 -25.29 68.36 10.04
N ALA A 459 -24.43 67.42 9.65
CA ALA A 459 -23.12 67.74 9.10
C ALA A 459 -23.18 68.42 7.73
N VAL A 460 -24.10 67.99 6.86
CA VAL A 460 -24.34 68.61 5.55
C VAL A 460 -24.90 70.03 5.70
N GLU A 461 -25.81 70.27 6.65
CA GLU A 461 -26.37 71.60 6.95
C GLU A 461 -25.28 72.59 7.41
N CYS A 462 -24.38 72.17 8.31
CA CYS A 462 -23.22 72.98 8.69
C CYS A 462 -22.28 73.24 7.50
N CYS A 463 -22.08 72.25 6.63
CA CYS A 463 -21.23 72.41 5.44
C CYS A 463 -21.83 73.39 4.42
N GLN A 464 -23.15 73.37 4.26
CA GLN A 464 -23.88 74.27 3.36
C GLN A 464 -23.92 75.72 3.86
N THR A 465 -24.05 75.94 5.17
CA THR A 465 -24.24 77.28 5.75
C THR A 465 -22.92 77.94 6.15
N GLU A 466 -21.98 77.18 6.72
CA GLU A 466 -20.72 77.70 7.27
C GLU A 466 -19.51 77.34 6.40
N GLY A 467 -19.67 76.44 5.42
CA GLY A 467 -18.56 75.91 4.61
C GLY A 467 -17.69 74.88 5.35
N THR A 468 -18.08 74.46 6.55
CA THR A 468 -17.31 73.52 7.39
C THR A 468 -17.29 72.12 6.77
N PRO A 469 -16.13 71.57 6.39
CA PRO A 469 -16.05 70.21 5.86
C PRO A 469 -16.34 69.18 6.96
N TYR A 470 -16.87 68.03 6.58
CA TYR A 470 -17.20 66.95 7.51
C TYR A 470 -16.54 65.62 7.13
N GLU A 471 -16.31 64.78 8.14
CA GLU A 471 -15.94 63.37 8.01
C GLU A 471 -16.76 62.55 9.00
N LEU A 472 -17.51 61.55 8.53
CA LEU A 472 -18.39 60.73 9.35
C LEU A 472 -18.28 59.25 8.99
N GLU A 473 -18.17 58.38 10.01
CA GLU A 473 -18.46 56.94 9.89
C GLU A 473 -19.97 56.71 9.93
N LEU A 474 -20.50 56.11 8.87
CA LEU A 474 -21.92 55.87 8.62
C LEU A 474 -22.16 54.42 8.22
N ARG A 475 -23.30 53.86 8.62
CA ARG A 475 -23.79 52.57 8.12
C ARG A 475 -24.67 52.79 6.91
N ALA A 476 -24.12 52.50 5.73
CA ALA A 476 -24.82 52.54 4.45
C ALA A 476 -25.66 51.26 4.27
N ILE A 477 -26.87 51.42 3.76
CA ILE A 477 -27.79 50.33 3.46
C ILE A 477 -27.78 50.10 1.95
N ARG A 478 -27.42 48.89 1.54
CA ARG A 478 -27.47 48.46 0.14
C ARG A 478 -28.90 48.09 -0.26
N THR A 479 -29.16 48.01 -1.56
CA THR A 479 -30.49 47.62 -2.09
C THR A 479 -30.94 46.21 -1.69
N ASP A 480 -29.99 45.31 -1.38
CA ASP A 480 -30.26 43.95 -0.87
C ASP A 480 -30.47 43.90 0.66
N GLY A 481 -30.38 45.04 1.34
CA GLY A 481 -30.48 45.16 2.79
C GLY A 481 -29.17 44.90 3.55
N GLU A 482 -28.07 44.60 2.85
CA GLU A 482 -26.74 44.47 3.48
C GLU A 482 -26.31 45.84 4.04
N ILE A 483 -25.77 45.83 5.26
CA ILE A 483 -25.21 47.03 5.89
C ILE A 483 -23.72 47.06 5.66
N ARG A 484 -23.23 48.17 5.10
CA ARG A 484 -21.79 48.45 4.95
C ARG A 484 -21.36 49.62 5.83
N TYR A 485 -20.13 49.57 6.31
CA TYR A 485 -19.53 50.66 7.05
C TYR A 485 -18.79 51.56 6.09
N CYS A 486 -19.12 52.85 6.06
CA CYS A 486 -18.54 53.80 5.13
C CYS A 486 -18.05 55.06 5.85
N ILE A 487 -16.98 55.67 5.36
CA ILE A 487 -16.55 57.01 5.74
C ILE A 487 -16.99 57.98 4.65
N SER A 488 -17.90 58.90 4.98
CA SER A 488 -18.32 59.98 4.09
C SER A 488 -17.57 61.28 4.42
N ARG A 489 -17.03 61.92 3.39
CA ARG A 489 -16.34 63.22 3.46
C ARG A 489 -16.99 64.20 2.50
N GLY A 490 -17.29 65.41 2.96
CA GLY A 490 -17.86 66.47 2.12
C GLY A 490 -17.21 67.82 2.37
N ARG A 491 -17.09 68.62 1.31
CA ARG A 491 -16.66 70.02 1.36
C ARG A 491 -17.49 70.89 0.42
N ALA A 492 -17.60 72.17 0.73
CA ALA A 492 -18.23 73.16 -0.13
C ALA A 492 -17.25 73.67 -1.20
N GLU A 493 -17.74 73.88 -2.43
CA GLU A 493 -17.06 74.64 -3.48
C GLU A 493 -17.85 75.94 -3.73
N PRO A 494 -17.33 77.09 -3.26
CA PRO A 494 -17.99 78.38 -3.49
C PRO A 494 -17.78 78.84 -4.94
N ASP A 495 -18.73 79.63 -5.45
CA ASP A 495 -18.60 80.31 -6.73
C ASP A 495 -17.62 81.50 -6.68
N SER A 496 -17.44 82.18 -7.80
CA SER A 496 -16.59 83.38 -7.91
C SER A 496 -17.02 84.56 -7.02
N GLU A 497 -18.23 84.54 -6.45
CA GLU A 497 -18.78 85.55 -5.53
C GLU A 497 -18.76 85.09 -4.07
N GLY A 498 -18.26 83.87 -3.79
CA GLY A 498 -18.15 83.31 -2.45
C GLY A 498 -19.42 82.62 -1.94
N ARG A 499 -20.46 82.46 -2.77
CA ARG A 499 -21.69 81.75 -2.41
C ARG A 499 -21.48 80.24 -2.58
N ILE A 500 -21.88 79.47 -1.56
CA ILE A 500 -21.86 78.00 -1.61
C ILE A 500 -23.06 77.53 -2.43
N HIS A 501 -22.79 77.06 -3.65
CA HIS A 501 -23.82 76.53 -4.56
C HIS A 501 -23.59 75.04 -4.91
N ARG A 502 -22.43 74.50 -4.51
CA ARG A 502 -22.01 73.13 -4.82
C ARG A 502 -21.29 72.50 -3.64
N LEU A 503 -21.62 71.24 -3.34
CA LEU A 503 -20.83 70.39 -2.45
C LEU A 503 -20.20 69.27 -3.26
N VAL A 504 -18.96 68.95 -2.94
CA VAL A 504 -18.25 67.79 -3.51
C VAL A 504 -17.69 66.96 -2.39
N GLY A 505 -17.57 65.66 -2.64
CA GLY A 505 -17.08 64.78 -1.61
C GLY A 505 -16.76 63.39 -2.10
N SER A 506 -16.43 62.56 -1.13
CA SER A 506 -16.14 61.16 -1.34
C SER A 506 -16.81 60.29 -0.28
N LEU A 507 -17.03 59.04 -0.63
CA LEU A 507 -17.49 58.02 0.31
C LEU A 507 -16.63 56.78 0.10
N GLN A 508 -16.04 56.30 1.19
CA GLN A 508 -15.12 55.17 1.20
C GLN A 508 -15.72 54.01 1.98
N ASP A 509 -15.69 52.79 1.43
CA ASP A 509 -16.06 51.58 2.17
C ASP A 509 -14.94 51.16 3.15
N ILE A 510 -15.30 50.81 4.39
CA ILE A 510 -14.38 50.36 5.44
C ILE A 510 -14.86 49.06 6.10
N THR A 511 -15.75 48.32 5.44
CA THR A 511 -16.39 47.12 5.99
C THR A 511 -15.36 46.02 6.32
N GLU A 512 -14.42 45.72 5.41
CA GLU A 512 -13.39 44.69 5.64
C GLU A 512 -12.55 44.95 6.89
N ARG A 513 -12.20 46.23 7.13
CA ARG A 513 -11.47 46.65 8.33
C ARG A 513 -12.25 46.32 9.60
N LYS A 514 -13.55 46.64 9.63
CA LYS A 514 -14.42 46.36 10.79
C LYS A 514 -14.59 44.84 11.01
N GLU A 515 -14.69 44.06 9.93
CA GLU A 515 -14.75 42.59 10.03
C GLU A 515 -13.46 41.98 10.59
N ALA A 516 -12.29 42.47 10.17
CA ALA A 516 -11.00 42.00 10.67
C ALA A 516 -10.84 42.25 12.18
N GLU A 517 -11.24 43.44 12.65
CA GLU A 517 -11.30 43.77 14.08
C GLU A 517 -12.24 42.81 14.83
N GLY A 518 -13.39 42.46 14.23
CA GLY A 518 -14.32 41.46 14.76
C GLY A 518 -13.73 40.04 14.84
N LYS A 519 -13.07 39.57 13.78
CA LYS A 519 -12.39 38.26 13.72
C LYS A 519 -11.29 38.14 14.77
N LEU A 520 -10.50 39.19 14.97
CA LEU A 520 -9.47 39.22 16.02
C LEU A 520 -10.10 39.04 17.41
N ARG A 521 -11.19 39.76 17.68
CA ARG A 521 -11.93 39.64 18.94
C ARG A 521 -12.49 38.22 19.14
N GLN A 522 -12.98 37.58 18.09
CA GLN A 522 -13.46 36.20 18.13
C GLN A 522 -12.33 35.20 18.39
N SER A 523 -11.18 35.36 17.73
CA SER A 523 -10.00 34.51 17.93
C SER A 523 -9.48 34.57 19.38
N LEU A 524 -9.41 35.77 19.96
CA LEU A 524 -9.07 35.95 21.38
C LEU A 524 -10.06 35.22 22.31
N SER A 525 -11.35 35.26 21.99
CA SER A 525 -12.38 34.53 22.75
C SER A 525 -12.20 33.01 22.65
N LEU A 526 -11.86 32.48 21.48
CA LEU A 526 -11.65 31.04 21.26
C LEU A 526 -10.40 30.52 21.97
N LEU A 527 -9.29 31.27 21.92
CA LEU A 527 -8.06 30.94 22.63
C LEU A 527 -8.30 30.85 24.15
N ASN A 528 -9.03 31.81 24.73
CA ASN A 528 -9.41 31.78 26.14
C ASN A 528 -10.28 30.56 26.48
N ALA A 529 -11.28 30.23 25.66
CA ALA A 529 -12.11 29.04 25.86
C ALA A 529 -11.30 27.74 25.79
N THR A 530 -10.33 27.66 24.87
CA THR A 530 -9.44 26.51 24.71
C THR A 530 -8.60 26.30 25.96
N LEU A 531 -7.95 27.36 26.47
CA LEU A 531 -7.17 27.32 27.70
C LEU A 531 -8.01 26.89 28.92
N GLU A 532 -9.28 27.30 28.99
CA GLU A 532 -10.21 26.92 30.07
C GLU A 532 -10.73 25.48 29.96
N SER A 533 -10.76 24.90 28.76
CA SER A 533 -11.25 23.54 28.52
C SER A 533 -10.22 22.44 28.80
N THR A 534 -8.95 22.79 29.01
CA THR A 534 -7.90 21.79 29.24
C THR A 534 -8.09 21.10 30.60
N ALA A 535 -7.72 19.82 30.67
CA ALA A 535 -7.70 19.10 31.94
C ALA A 535 -6.57 19.58 32.87
N ASP A 536 -5.61 20.32 32.33
CA ASP A 536 -4.41 20.78 33.00
C ASP A 536 -4.61 22.16 33.64
N GLY A 537 -4.02 22.38 34.80
CA GLY A 537 -3.84 23.72 35.34
C GLY A 537 -2.73 24.44 34.59
N ILE A 538 -3.03 25.56 33.94
CA ILE A 538 -2.05 26.36 33.19
C ILE A 538 -1.75 27.66 33.92
N LEU A 539 -0.46 27.98 34.07
CA LEU A 539 0.05 29.24 34.60
C LEU A 539 1.12 29.78 33.65
N VAL A 540 0.95 31.02 33.20
CA VAL A 540 1.91 31.77 32.38
C VAL A 540 2.56 32.83 33.25
N VAL A 541 3.89 32.86 33.27
CA VAL A 541 4.69 33.83 34.01
C VAL A 541 5.60 34.61 33.07
N ASP A 542 5.94 35.85 33.44
CA ASP A 542 6.96 36.63 32.74
C ASP A 542 8.40 36.17 33.10
N LEU A 543 9.41 36.86 32.56
CA LEU A 543 10.82 36.59 32.84
C LEU A 543 11.22 36.78 34.31
N ASN A 544 10.46 37.55 35.08
CA ASN A 544 10.69 37.77 36.51
C ASN A 544 9.93 36.75 37.39
N GLY A 545 9.21 35.81 36.77
CA GLY A 545 8.42 34.79 37.46
C GLY A 545 7.06 35.30 37.96
N LYS A 546 6.62 36.48 37.52
CA LYS A 546 5.32 37.06 37.89
C LYS A 546 4.21 36.48 37.04
N ALA A 547 3.07 36.15 37.65
CA ALA A 547 1.92 35.61 36.92
C ALA A 547 1.33 36.63 35.92
N VAL A 548 1.36 36.28 34.64
CA VAL A 548 0.78 37.06 33.53
C VAL A 548 -0.64 36.59 33.23
N SER A 549 -0.86 35.28 33.22
CA SER A 549 -2.16 34.65 32.95
C SER A 549 -2.24 33.27 33.57
N PHE A 550 -3.42 32.80 33.92
CA PHE A 550 -3.67 31.42 34.36
C PHE A 550 -5.11 31.03 34.04
N ASN A 551 -5.35 29.73 33.83
CA ASN A 551 -6.71 29.22 33.64
C ASN A 551 -7.40 28.91 34.97
N ARG A 552 -8.73 28.78 34.97
CA ARG A 552 -9.49 28.45 36.19
C ARG A 552 -9.13 27.07 36.76
N LYS A 553 -8.69 26.14 35.90
CA LYS A 553 -8.28 24.79 36.31
C LYS A 553 -7.07 24.83 37.23
N PHE A 554 -6.09 25.70 36.98
CA PHE A 554 -4.94 25.93 37.85
C PHE A 554 -5.39 26.29 39.28
N LEU A 555 -6.25 27.28 39.44
CA LEU A 555 -6.77 27.69 40.75
C LEU A 555 -7.50 26.54 41.46
N LYS A 556 -8.34 25.78 40.74
CA LYS A 556 -9.09 24.65 41.30
C LYS A 556 -8.16 23.52 41.75
N MET A 557 -7.22 23.10 40.92
CA MET A 557 -6.29 22.00 41.21
C MET A 557 -5.39 22.32 42.41
N TRP A 558 -4.88 23.55 42.45
CA TRP A 558 -4.03 24.04 43.52
C TRP A 558 -4.82 24.58 44.73
N ARG A 559 -6.16 24.42 44.74
CA ARG A 559 -7.07 24.89 45.79
C ARG A 559 -6.80 26.34 46.21
N ILE A 560 -6.53 27.21 45.25
CA ILE A 560 -6.20 28.63 45.47
C ILE A 560 -7.50 29.43 45.54
N PRO A 561 -7.78 30.14 46.66
CA PRO A 561 -8.95 31.02 46.74
C PRO A 561 -8.87 32.19 45.77
N HIS A 562 -10.01 32.64 45.23
CA HIS A 562 -10.07 33.82 44.36
C HIS A 562 -9.52 35.09 45.04
N SER A 563 -9.72 35.23 46.35
CA SER A 563 -9.16 36.33 47.16
C SER A 563 -7.63 36.39 47.17
N VAL A 564 -6.94 35.29 46.90
CA VAL A 564 -5.47 35.22 46.78
C VAL A 564 -5.02 35.39 45.32
N ALA A 565 -5.85 34.99 44.36
CA ALA A 565 -5.55 35.14 42.93
C ALA A 565 -5.74 36.60 42.44
N ASP A 566 -6.76 37.30 42.95
CA ASP A 566 -7.15 38.64 42.51
C ASP A 566 -6.19 39.73 43.02
N THR A 567 -5.45 39.47 44.12
CA THR A 567 -4.46 40.41 44.66
C THR A 567 -3.22 40.53 43.77
N ARG A 568 -2.98 39.57 42.86
CA ARG A 568 -1.78 39.45 42.03
C ARG A 568 -0.47 39.60 42.83
N ASP A 569 -0.49 39.21 44.11
CA ASP A 569 0.69 39.16 44.96
C ASP A 569 1.32 37.76 44.90
N ASP A 570 2.40 37.65 44.14
CA ASP A 570 3.11 36.39 43.94
C ASP A 570 3.62 35.79 45.26
N LYS A 571 3.93 36.59 46.29
CA LYS A 571 4.41 36.07 47.58
C LYS A 571 3.32 35.29 48.32
N THR A 572 2.11 35.84 48.37
CA THR A 572 0.96 35.18 48.99
C THR A 572 0.56 33.91 48.23
N LEU A 573 0.62 33.94 46.89
CA LEU A 573 0.36 32.78 46.04
C LEU A 573 1.37 31.65 46.31
N LEU A 574 2.65 31.98 46.36
CA LEU A 574 3.74 31.02 46.60
C LEU A 574 3.65 30.39 47.99
N ALA A 575 3.31 31.17 49.02
CA ALA A 575 3.12 30.66 50.38
C ALA A 575 1.96 29.65 50.47
N HIS A 576 0.86 29.89 49.75
CA HIS A 576 -0.28 28.97 49.68
C HIS A 576 0.06 27.65 48.97
N ILE A 577 0.85 27.73 47.89
CA ILE A 577 1.37 26.56 47.17
C ILE A 577 2.30 25.75 48.08
N GLN A 578 3.25 26.40 48.74
CA GLN A 578 4.25 25.76 49.60
C GLN A 578 3.63 24.87 50.68
N ASN A 579 2.53 25.29 51.29
CA ASN A 579 1.91 24.58 52.41
C ASN A 579 1.27 23.23 52.04
N GLN A 580 0.94 23.03 50.76
CA GLN A 580 0.26 21.82 50.26
C GLN A 580 1.21 20.70 49.85
N LEU A 581 2.48 21.02 49.60
CA LEU A 581 3.48 20.10 49.06
C LEU A 581 4.09 19.22 50.15
N GLU A 582 4.31 17.94 49.86
CA GLU A 582 5.03 17.04 50.77
C GLU A 582 6.51 17.45 50.91
N GLN A 583 7.14 17.83 49.80
CA GLN A 583 8.55 18.26 49.73
C GLN A 583 8.68 19.64 49.08
N PRO A 584 8.39 20.75 49.81
CA PRO A 584 8.40 22.09 49.24
C PRO A 584 9.79 22.55 48.78
N GLU A 585 10.87 22.17 49.49
CA GLU A 585 12.24 22.60 49.15
C GLU A 585 12.67 22.12 47.76
N VAL A 586 12.45 20.83 47.48
CA VAL A 586 12.75 20.20 46.18
C VAL A 586 11.99 20.90 45.03
N PHE A 587 10.73 21.26 45.27
CA PHE A 587 9.91 21.97 44.29
C PHE A 587 10.51 23.34 43.94
N PHE A 588 10.87 24.15 44.94
CA PHE A 588 11.38 25.51 44.72
C PHE A 588 12.79 25.54 44.13
N ASP A 589 13.68 24.62 44.53
CA ASP A 589 15.02 24.56 43.94
C ASP A 589 14.95 24.24 42.44
N LYS A 590 14.03 23.37 42.04
CA LYS A 590 13.78 23.08 40.64
C LYS A 590 13.20 24.28 39.88
N VAL A 591 12.27 25.03 40.48
CA VAL A 591 11.73 26.27 39.89
C VAL A 591 12.84 27.31 39.69
N LYS A 592 13.68 27.54 40.70
CA LYS A 592 14.81 28.48 40.60
C LYS A 592 15.78 28.09 39.48
N ARG A 593 16.10 26.81 39.35
CA ARG A 593 16.97 26.30 38.28
C ARG A 593 16.40 26.56 36.88
N LEU A 594 15.09 26.41 36.71
CA LEU A 594 14.41 26.69 35.43
C LEU A 594 14.32 28.18 35.12
N TYR A 595 14.39 29.05 36.13
CA TYR A 595 14.54 30.49 35.89
C TYR A 595 15.98 30.88 35.53
N SER A 596 17.00 30.19 36.05
CA SER A 596 18.39 30.42 35.66
C SER A 596 18.75 29.87 34.27
N GLU A 597 17.93 28.95 33.73
CA GLU A 597 18.12 28.36 32.39
C GLU A 597 16.85 28.55 31.54
N PRO A 598 16.62 29.74 30.94
CA PRO A 598 15.31 30.07 30.39
C PRO A 598 14.84 29.17 29.23
N GLU A 599 15.79 28.62 28.47
CA GLU A 599 15.56 27.74 27.32
C GLU A 599 15.09 26.31 27.74
N SER A 600 15.36 25.91 28.99
CA SER A 600 15.18 24.53 29.44
C SER A 600 13.70 24.18 29.64
N SER A 601 13.29 23.01 29.13
CA SER A 601 12.01 22.39 29.47
C SER A 601 12.18 21.36 30.60
N SER A 602 11.12 21.12 31.38
CA SER A 602 11.16 20.15 32.47
C SER A 602 9.85 19.39 32.58
N ARG A 603 9.97 18.11 32.95
CA ARG A 603 8.86 17.25 33.34
C ARG A 603 9.22 16.51 34.62
N ASP A 604 8.38 16.63 35.63
CA ASP A 604 8.60 16.02 36.94
C ASP A 604 7.28 15.82 37.69
N ASN A 605 7.32 15.09 38.80
CA ASN A 605 6.14 14.81 39.61
C ASN A 605 6.22 15.55 40.95
N ILE A 606 5.06 16.01 41.38
CA ILE A 606 4.85 16.74 42.63
C ILE A 606 3.90 15.91 43.48
N THR A 607 4.35 15.54 44.67
CA THR A 607 3.52 14.85 45.65
C THR A 607 3.00 15.83 46.69
N PHE A 608 1.71 15.72 46.98
CA PHE A 608 1.00 16.55 47.95
C PHE A 608 0.85 15.81 49.28
N LYS A 609 0.74 16.57 50.37
CA LYS A 609 0.52 16.01 51.72
C LYS A 609 -0.78 15.21 51.84
N ASP A 610 -1.76 15.45 50.97
CA ASP A 610 -3.04 14.74 50.92
C ASP A 610 -3.04 13.53 49.97
N GLY A 611 -1.87 13.14 49.46
CA GLY A 611 -1.69 11.95 48.62
C GLY A 611 -2.01 12.15 47.13
N ARG A 612 -2.33 13.37 46.70
CA ARG A 612 -2.41 13.70 45.26
C ARG A 612 -1.02 13.72 44.63
N ILE A 613 -0.94 13.30 43.38
CA ILE A 613 0.30 13.34 42.59
C ILE A 613 0.03 14.10 41.30
N PHE A 614 0.69 15.25 41.13
CA PHE A 614 0.60 16.03 39.91
C PHE A 614 1.86 15.86 39.08
N GLU A 615 1.69 15.64 37.79
CA GLU A 615 2.75 15.80 36.82
C GLU A 615 2.85 17.27 36.42
N ARG A 616 4.04 17.85 36.57
CA ARG A 616 4.36 19.21 36.15
C ARG A 616 5.12 19.18 34.84
N TYR A 617 4.71 20.04 33.90
CA TYR A 617 5.44 20.36 32.69
C TYR A 617 5.73 21.86 32.60
N SER A 618 6.87 22.22 32.03
CA SER A 618 7.34 23.61 31.90
C SER A 618 8.06 23.84 30.58
N GLN A 619 7.73 24.94 29.88
CA GLN A 619 8.37 25.32 28.62
C GLN A 619 8.44 26.85 28.44
N PRO A 620 9.50 27.42 27.83
CA PRO A 620 9.58 28.85 27.53
C PRO A 620 8.50 29.32 26.55
N GLN A 621 7.99 30.53 26.77
CA GLN A 621 7.13 31.24 25.84
C GLN A 621 7.99 32.10 24.91
N GLN A 622 7.88 31.88 23.60
CA GLN A 622 8.60 32.66 22.58
C GLN A 622 7.66 33.60 21.83
N LEU A 623 8.13 34.82 21.59
CA LEU A 623 7.52 35.80 20.70
C LEU A 623 8.62 36.34 19.78
N ASP A 624 8.45 36.21 18.47
CA ASP A 624 9.42 36.62 17.43
C ASP A 624 10.85 36.10 17.68
N GLY A 625 10.97 34.86 18.18
CA GLY A 625 12.26 34.22 18.48
C GLY A 625 12.92 34.65 19.79
N GLN A 626 12.28 35.52 20.59
CA GLN A 626 12.75 35.91 21.92
C GLN A 626 11.90 35.28 23.01
N ILE A 627 12.53 34.82 24.10
CA ILE A 627 11.80 34.33 25.27
C ILE A 627 11.21 35.52 26.02
N VAL A 628 9.89 35.56 26.13
CA VAL A 628 9.14 36.62 26.83
C VAL A 628 8.58 36.16 28.18
N GLY A 629 8.61 34.85 28.45
CA GLY A 629 8.06 34.25 29.66
C GLY A 629 8.14 32.73 29.66
N ARG A 630 7.32 32.08 30.48
CA ARG A 630 7.26 30.62 30.63
C ARG A 630 5.85 30.14 30.93
N VAL A 631 5.51 28.99 30.37
CA VAL A 631 4.23 28.31 30.62
C VAL A 631 4.47 27.09 31.49
N TRP A 632 3.71 27.00 32.58
CA TRP A 632 3.63 25.85 33.47
C TRP A 632 2.30 25.13 33.25
N SER A 633 2.35 23.81 33.12
CA SER A 633 1.19 22.93 33.05
C SER A 633 1.24 21.92 34.20
N PHE A 634 0.10 21.66 34.82
CA PHE A 634 -0.05 20.71 35.93
C PHE A 634 -1.19 19.75 35.62
N ARG A 635 -0.89 18.45 35.62
CA ARG A 635 -1.86 17.38 35.37
C ARG A 635 -1.98 16.47 36.59
N ASP A 636 -3.21 16.19 37.01
CA ASP A 636 -3.45 15.20 38.05
C ASP A 636 -3.28 13.78 37.49
N VAL A 637 -2.33 13.01 38.01
CA VAL A 637 -2.02 11.64 37.58
C VAL A 637 -2.24 10.61 38.69
N THR A 638 -2.96 11.00 39.74
CA THR A 638 -3.13 10.19 40.95
C THR A 638 -3.76 8.82 40.66
N GLU A 639 -4.85 8.76 39.89
CA GLU A 639 -5.53 7.49 39.58
C GLU A 639 -4.69 6.58 38.68
N THR A 640 -4.04 7.15 37.66
CA THR A 640 -3.20 6.41 36.72
C THR A 640 -2.04 5.71 37.44
N ARG A 641 -1.39 6.39 38.39
CA ARG A 641 -0.30 5.80 39.18
C ARG A 641 -0.77 4.65 40.06
N LYS A 642 -1.89 4.82 40.76
CA LYS A 642 -2.49 3.76 41.60
C LYS A 642 -2.87 2.52 40.80
N ALA A 643 -3.33 2.69 39.56
CA ALA A 643 -3.66 1.56 38.69
C ALA A 643 -2.42 0.75 38.26
N GLN A 644 -1.29 1.42 37.95
CA GLN A 644 -0.04 0.75 37.59
C GLN A 644 0.51 -0.11 38.72
N GLU A 645 0.52 0.42 39.95
CA GLU A 645 0.96 -0.31 41.14
C GLU A 645 0.12 -1.58 41.37
N LYS A 646 -1.20 -1.50 41.13
CA LYS A 646 -2.11 -2.66 41.23
C LYS A 646 -1.78 -3.78 40.23
N ILE A 647 -1.39 -3.43 39.00
CA ILE A 647 -1.03 -4.44 37.98
C ILE A 647 0.22 -5.23 38.38
N ILE A 648 1.22 -4.55 38.92
CA ILE A 648 2.47 -5.19 39.38
C ILE A 648 2.15 -6.21 40.48
N ALA A 649 1.33 -5.83 41.46
CA ALA A 649 0.91 -6.74 42.52
C ALA A 649 0.18 -8.00 42.01
N LEU A 650 -0.66 -7.87 40.98
CA LEU A 650 -1.36 -9.02 40.37
C LEU A 650 -0.42 -9.99 39.63
N LEU A 651 0.69 -9.50 39.07
CA LEU A 651 1.68 -10.36 38.41
C LEU A 651 2.43 -11.21 39.43
N GLU A 652 2.82 -10.63 40.55
CA GLU A 652 3.44 -11.36 41.66
C GLU A 652 2.49 -12.44 42.21
N GLU A 653 1.20 -12.14 42.33
CA GLU A 653 0.17 -13.11 42.72
C GLU A 653 0.07 -14.29 41.74
N LYS A 654 0.12 -14.03 40.43
CA LYS A 654 0.08 -15.09 39.39
C LYS A 654 1.26 -16.07 39.50
N GLU A 655 2.48 -15.56 39.69
CA GLU A 655 3.67 -16.40 39.82
C GLU A 655 3.58 -17.33 41.04
N LEU A 656 3.05 -16.82 42.15
CA LEU A 656 2.78 -17.60 43.35
C LEU A 656 1.80 -18.75 43.07
N ILE A 657 0.71 -18.49 42.32
CA ILE A 657 -0.29 -19.50 41.95
C ILE A 657 0.33 -20.63 41.11
N LEU A 658 1.19 -20.30 40.13
CA LEU A 658 1.83 -21.33 39.28
C LEU A 658 2.75 -22.26 40.08
N LYS A 659 3.49 -21.70 41.04
CA LYS A 659 4.33 -22.45 41.96
C LYS A 659 3.50 -23.38 42.84
N GLU A 660 2.36 -22.89 43.33
CA GLU A 660 1.41 -23.69 44.10
C GLU A 660 0.80 -24.83 43.25
N ALA A 661 0.44 -24.57 41.99
CA ALA A 661 -0.09 -25.61 41.10
C ALA A 661 0.91 -26.76 40.86
N HIS A 662 2.20 -26.47 40.67
CA HIS A 662 3.23 -27.50 40.53
C HIS A 662 3.39 -28.31 41.82
N HIS A 663 3.36 -27.64 42.96
CA HIS A 663 3.37 -28.27 44.27
C HIS A 663 2.15 -29.18 44.45
N GLN A 664 0.96 -28.75 44.05
CA GLN A 664 -0.27 -29.56 44.09
C GLN A 664 -0.23 -30.77 43.16
N ILE A 665 0.24 -30.63 41.91
CA ILE A 665 0.39 -31.77 40.98
C ILE A 665 1.29 -32.84 41.59
N LYS A 666 2.44 -32.41 42.12
CA LYS A 666 3.36 -33.29 42.85
C LYS A 666 2.63 -33.96 44.02
N ASN A 667 1.92 -33.20 44.85
CA ASN A 667 1.16 -33.74 45.99
C ASN A 667 0.08 -34.73 45.55
N HIS A 668 -0.66 -34.46 44.48
CA HIS A 668 -1.66 -35.38 43.95
C HIS A 668 -1.05 -36.68 43.48
N MET A 669 0.09 -36.62 42.79
CA MET A 669 0.80 -37.85 42.41
C MET A 669 1.35 -38.60 43.64
N TRP A 670 1.79 -37.90 44.69
CA TRP A 670 2.13 -38.51 45.98
C TRP A 670 0.93 -39.15 46.66
N VAL A 671 -0.26 -38.55 46.55
CA VAL A 671 -1.53 -39.14 47.04
C VAL A 671 -1.85 -40.41 46.25
N VAL A 672 -1.77 -40.37 44.92
CA VAL A 672 -1.98 -41.56 44.07
C VAL A 672 -1.04 -42.68 44.48
N ARG A 673 0.25 -42.38 44.69
CA ARG A 673 1.20 -43.34 45.23
C ARG A 673 0.78 -43.86 46.59
N SER A 674 0.47 -42.98 47.54
CA SER A 674 0.10 -43.36 48.91
C SER A 674 -1.13 -44.27 48.93
N LEU A 675 -2.15 -43.98 48.11
CA LEU A 675 -3.33 -44.81 47.93
C LEU A 675 -2.97 -46.18 47.36
N LEU A 676 -2.15 -46.23 46.32
CA LEU A 676 -1.69 -47.49 45.74
C LEU A 676 -0.89 -48.31 46.77
N THR A 677 -0.05 -47.67 47.60
CA THR A 677 0.70 -48.32 48.68
C THR A 677 -0.21 -48.83 49.80
N LEU A 678 -1.19 -48.04 50.24
CA LEU A 678 -2.16 -48.45 51.26
C LEU A 678 -3.03 -49.61 50.77
N GLN A 679 -3.55 -49.51 49.54
CA GLN A 679 -4.31 -50.60 48.90
C GLN A 679 -3.46 -51.85 48.78
N ALA A 680 -2.19 -51.71 48.38
CA ALA A 680 -1.28 -52.85 48.37
C ALA A 680 -1.15 -53.48 49.77
N SER A 681 -0.99 -52.68 50.84
CA SER A 681 -0.84 -53.19 52.22
C SER A 681 -2.08 -53.91 52.76
N ALA A 682 -3.27 -53.50 52.33
CA ALA A 682 -4.56 -54.04 52.75
C ALA A 682 -4.97 -55.34 52.03
N ILE A 683 -4.36 -55.62 50.88
CA ILE A 683 -4.71 -56.80 50.08
C ILE A 683 -3.95 -58.02 50.57
N GLU A 684 -4.68 -59.04 51.02
CA GLU A 684 -4.07 -60.31 51.48
C GLU A 684 -3.40 -61.06 50.33
N ASN A 685 -3.97 -61.03 49.12
CA ASN A 685 -3.43 -61.71 47.96
C ASN A 685 -2.03 -61.17 47.61
N PRO A 686 -0.97 -61.99 47.72
CA PRO A 686 0.41 -61.54 47.55
C PRO A 686 0.71 -61.04 46.12
N ASP A 687 0.03 -61.55 45.09
CA ASP A 687 0.23 -61.12 43.70
C ASP A 687 -0.46 -59.79 43.39
N ALA A 688 -1.69 -59.58 43.88
CA ALA A 688 -2.40 -58.32 43.69
C ALA A 688 -1.75 -57.18 44.51
N ARG A 689 -1.34 -57.48 45.75
CA ARG A 689 -0.52 -56.57 46.57
C ARG A 689 0.76 -56.20 45.86
N ARG A 690 1.47 -57.18 45.29
CA ARG A 690 2.67 -56.94 44.49
C ARG A 690 2.37 -55.97 43.35
N ILE A 691 1.42 -56.27 42.45
CA ILE A 691 1.09 -55.43 41.28
C ILE A 691 0.77 -53.97 41.66
N LEU A 692 0.04 -53.75 42.77
CA LEU A 692 -0.29 -52.40 43.22
C LEU A 692 0.91 -51.67 43.82
N THR A 693 1.78 -52.37 44.56
CA THR A 693 3.09 -51.83 44.94
C THR A 693 3.93 -51.49 43.71
N GLU A 694 3.85 -52.29 42.64
CA GLU A 694 4.55 -52.00 41.38
C GLU A 694 4.01 -50.74 40.69
N ALA A 695 2.69 -50.55 40.68
CA ALA A 695 2.05 -49.34 40.16
C ALA A 695 2.41 -48.10 41.01
N ALA A 696 2.42 -48.24 42.35
CA ALA A 696 2.81 -47.17 43.27
C ALA A 696 4.25 -46.69 42.99
N ASN A 697 5.18 -47.64 42.84
CA ASN A 697 6.58 -47.33 42.57
C ASN A 697 6.78 -46.71 41.17
N ARG A 698 5.95 -47.05 40.19
CA ARG A 698 5.98 -46.39 38.87
C ARG A 698 5.49 -44.95 38.94
N VAL A 699 4.44 -44.67 39.70
CA VAL A 699 3.95 -43.30 39.94
C VAL A 699 5.02 -42.50 40.69
N GLU A 700 5.70 -43.09 41.66
CA GLU A 700 6.83 -42.46 42.34
C GLU A 700 7.96 -42.07 41.38
N SER A 701 8.38 -42.98 40.49
CA SER A 701 9.37 -42.67 39.46
C SER A 701 8.92 -41.53 38.54
N MET A 702 7.63 -41.47 38.19
CA MET A 702 7.07 -40.39 37.37
C MET A 702 7.06 -39.03 38.09
N VAL A 703 6.77 -39.01 39.40
CA VAL A 703 6.85 -37.79 40.22
C VAL A 703 8.27 -37.23 40.24
N LEU A 704 9.25 -38.12 40.39
CA LEU A 704 10.65 -37.74 40.47
C LEU A 704 11.18 -37.25 39.11
N LEU A 705 10.71 -37.85 38.02
CA LEU A 705 10.94 -37.38 36.66
C LEU A 705 10.30 -36.00 36.42
N TYR A 706 9.05 -35.80 36.85
CA TYR A 706 8.32 -34.53 36.72
C TYR A 706 9.00 -33.39 37.49
N ASP A 707 9.40 -33.63 38.75
CA ASP A 707 10.10 -32.66 39.61
C ASP A 707 11.47 -32.27 39.03
N LYS A 708 12.19 -33.20 38.38
CA LYS A 708 13.49 -32.92 37.75
C LYS A 708 13.36 -32.18 36.41
N LEU A 709 12.30 -32.42 35.64
CA LEU A 709 12.05 -31.75 34.36
C LEU A 709 11.55 -30.30 34.54
N HIS A 710 10.79 -30.00 35.60
CA HIS A 710 10.16 -28.69 35.81
C HIS A 710 10.92 -27.75 36.75
N ARG A 711 12.04 -28.18 37.34
CA ARG A 711 12.93 -27.34 38.17
C ARG A 711 14.02 -26.58 37.40
N SER A 712 14.25 -26.91 36.13
CA SER A 712 15.22 -26.21 35.29
C SER A 712 14.58 -25.01 34.59
N GLU A 713 15.20 -23.83 34.68
CA GLU A 713 14.74 -22.53 34.11
C GLU A 713 14.58 -22.48 32.57
N GLY A 714 14.46 -23.61 31.89
CA GLY A 714 14.20 -23.71 30.45
C GLY A 714 13.45 -24.99 30.14
N PHE A 715 12.14 -24.88 29.93
CA PHE A 715 11.21 -25.99 29.74
C PHE A 715 11.42 -26.83 28.45
N LEU A 716 12.55 -26.69 27.72
CA LEU A 716 12.66 -27.16 26.32
C LEU A 716 13.85 -28.09 25.95
N ARG A 717 15.02 -28.11 26.62
CA ARG A 717 16.18 -29.00 26.28
C ARG A 717 17.11 -29.31 27.48
N LEU A 718 17.63 -30.54 27.59
CA LEU A 718 18.42 -31.02 28.74
C LEU A 718 19.56 -31.99 28.34
N SER A 719 20.62 -32.08 29.17
CA SER A 719 21.79 -32.96 28.95
C SER A 719 21.57 -34.37 29.53
N LEU A 720 21.84 -35.41 28.74
CA LEU A 720 21.80 -36.84 29.10
C LEU A 720 22.79 -37.18 30.21
N LYS A 721 23.97 -36.55 30.23
CA LYS A 721 24.96 -36.68 31.30
C LYS A 721 24.48 -36.08 32.62
N LYS A 722 23.57 -35.11 32.59
CA LYS A 722 22.89 -34.61 33.80
C LYS A 722 21.64 -35.42 34.14
N PHE A 723 20.93 -35.90 33.13
CA PHE A 723 19.63 -36.56 33.28
C PHE A 723 19.73 -38.05 33.65
N LEU A 724 20.49 -38.87 32.91
CA LEU A 724 20.54 -40.33 33.12
C LEU A 724 21.19 -40.74 34.44
N PRO A 725 22.35 -40.19 34.87
CA PRO A 725 22.90 -40.55 36.17
C PRO A 725 21.93 -40.23 37.31
N ALA A 726 21.36 -39.02 37.26
CA ALA A 726 20.36 -38.59 38.22
C ALA A 726 19.10 -39.47 38.19
N LEU A 727 18.69 -39.98 37.04
CA LEU A 727 17.56 -40.89 36.90
C LEU A 727 17.87 -42.27 37.49
N VAL A 728 19.02 -42.85 37.13
CA VAL A 728 19.44 -44.19 37.57
C VAL A 728 19.60 -44.21 39.09
N ASP A 729 20.32 -43.24 39.67
CA ASP A 729 20.51 -43.15 41.12
C ASP A 729 19.17 -43.02 41.86
N THR A 730 18.25 -42.24 41.29
CA THR A 730 16.93 -42.05 41.90
C THR A 730 16.10 -43.32 41.87
N ILE A 731 16.07 -44.05 40.76
CA ILE A 731 15.27 -45.27 40.63
C ILE A 731 15.89 -46.43 41.43
N VAL A 732 17.21 -46.59 41.38
CA VAL A 732 17.92 -47.64 42.14
C VAL A 732 17.76 -47.43 43.64
N GLY A 733 17.83 -46.17 44.10
CA GLY A 733 17.62 -45.80 45.51
C GLY A 733 16.20 -46.06 46.04
N LEU A 734 15.22 -46.38 45.19
CA LEU A 734 13.86 -46.78 45.61
C LEU A 734 13.78 -48.25 46.06
N PHE A 735 14.82 -49.04 45.84
CA PHE A 735 14.84 -50.47 46.16
C PHE A 735 15.87 -50.75 47.26
N ASP A 736 15.44 -51.47 48.30
CA ASP A 736 16.26 -51.82 49.46
C ASP A 736 16.93 -53.19 49.20
N THR A 737 18.23 -53.19 48.91
CA THR A 737 19.01 -54.40 48.59
C THR A 737 20.25 -54.48 49.47
N ASP A 738 20.52 -55.64 50.08
CA ASP A 738 21.70 -55.90 50.92
C ASP A 738 22.55 -57.07 50.36
N PRO A 739 23.81 -56.84 49.94
CA PRO A 739 24.48 -55.54 49.85
C PRO A 739 23.93 -54.65 48.70
N PRO A 740 24.13 -53.33 48.76
CA PRO A 740 23.58 -52.39 47.79
C PRO A 740 24.08 -52.65 46.36
N VAL A 741 23.17 -52.53 45.39
CA VAL A 741 23.48 -52.67 43.98
C VAL A 741 24.45 -51.57 43.53
N GLN A 742 25.58 -51.96 42.96
CA GLN A 742 26.57 -51.01 42.45
C GLN A 742 26.16 -50.52 41.06
N THR A 743 26.09 -49.20 40.89
CA THR A 743 25.85 -48.57 39.58
C THR A 743 27.18 -48.20 38.93
N GLN A 744 27.33 -48.57 37.66
CA GLN A 744 28.43 -48.12 36.83
C GLN A 744 27.84 -47.35 35.66
N ILE A 745 28.02 -46.03 35.69
CA ILE A 745 27.43 -45.11 34.72
C ILE A 745 28.54 -44.46 33.92
N ASP A 746 28.60 -44.79 32.63
CA ASP A 746 29.57 -44.24 31.68
C ASP A 746 28.82 -43.55 30.54
N VAL A 747 28.53 -42.26 30.74
CA VAL A 747 27.64 -41.49 29.88
C VAL A 747 28.36 -40.26 29.35
N GLU A 748 28.47 -40.18 28.04
CA GLU A 748 28.94 -38.99 27.33
C GLU A 748 27.93 -37.82 27.44
N ASP A 749 28.39 -36.56 27.31
CA ASP A 749 27.53 -35.37 27.43
C ASP A 749 26.73 -35.11 26.15
N ILE A 750 25.59 -35.80 26.03
CA ILE A 750 24.70 -35.75 24.88
C ILE A 750 23.46 -34.92 25.23
N VAL A 751 23.10 -33.88 24.47
CA VAL A 751 21.89 -33.05 24.74
C VAL A 751 20.71 -33.55 23.91
N LEU A 752 19.56 -33.77 24.56
CA LEU A 752 18.32 -34.24 23.93
C LEU A 752 17.13 -33.36 24.34
N ASP A 753 16.05 -33.40 23.56
CA ASP A 753 14.81 -32.69 23.86
C ASP A 753 13.98 -33.38 24.95
N ALA A 754 13.04 -32.64 25.56
CA ALA A 754 12.23 -33.12 26.68
C ALA A 754 11.36 -34.35 26.32
N ARG A 755 10.95 -34.53 25.06
CA ARG A 755 10.13 -35.66 24.61
C ARG A 755 10.98 -36.93 24.49
N THR A 756 12.14 -36.85 23.85
CA THR A 756 13.09 -37.98 23.75
C THR A 756 13.60 -38.39 25.13
N LEU A 757 13.91 -37.41 26.00
CA LEU A 757 14.32 -37.69 27.39
C LEU A 757 13.20 -38.30 28.22
N SER A 758 11.94 -37.91 28.01
CA SER A 758 10.80 -38.58 28.65
C SER A 758 10.69 -40.04 28.21
N CYS A 759 10.83 -40.33 26.92
CA CYS A 759 10.78 -41.70 26.39
C CYS A 759 11.94 -42.57 26.91
N ILE A 760 13.17 -42.04 26.86
CA ILE A 760 14.35 -42.71 27.43
C ILE A 760 14.17 -42.92 28.94
N GLY A 761 13.64 -41.92 29.63
CA GLY A 761 13.37 -41.99 31.07
C GLY A 761 12.41 -43.12 31.43
N ILE A 762 11.35 -43.31 30.64
CA ILE A 762 10.38 -44.39 30.82
C ILE A 762 11.02 -45.75 30.47
N ILE A 763 11.75 -45.86 29.36
CA ILE A 763 12.43 -47.09 28.95
C ILE A 763 13.40 -47.56 30.03
N PHE A 764 14.31 -46.69 30.48
CA PHE A 764 15.29 -47.02 31.51
C PHE A 764 14.63 -47.30 32.86
N ASN A 765 13.55 -46.61 33.21
CA ASN A 765 12.78 -46.91 34.42
C ASN A 765 12.20 -48.33 34.37
N GLU A 766 11.65 -48.75 33.24
CA GLU A 766 11.15 -50.11 33.07
C GLU A 766 12.28 -51.15 33.11
N CYS A 767 13.43 -50.89 32.47
CA CYS A 767 14.60 -51.78 32.52
C CYS A 767 15.14 -51.94 33.95
N ILE A 768 15.41 -50.83 34.64
CA ILE A 768 15.93 -50.83 36.02
C ILE A 768 14.94 -51.53 36.97
N THR A 769 13.67 -51.18 36.88
CA THR A 769 12.62 -51.78 37.73
C THR A 769 12.54 -53.30 37.51
N ASN A 770 12.66 -53.77 36.28
CA ASN A 770 12.64 -55.19 35.97
C ASN A 770 13.85 -55.92 36.57
N SER A 771 15.05 -55.35 36.49
CA SER A 771 16.26 -55.96 37.06
C SER A 771 16.26 -55.96 38.58
N MET A 772 15.84 -54.87 39.23
CA MET A 772 15.71 -54.83 40.69
C MET A 772 14.71 -55.87 41.22
N LYS A 773 13.63 -56.15 40.48
CA LYS A 773 12.59 -57.11 40.91
C LYS A 773 12.91 -58.57 40.61
N HIS A 774 13.54 -58.85 39.48
CA HIS A 774 13.68 -60.22 38.97
C HIS A 774 15.12 -60.71 38.96
N ALA A 775 16.08 -59.81 38.77
CA ALA A 775 17.48 -60.18 38.53
C ALA A 775 18.31 -60.28 39.83
N PHE A 776 18.01 -59.44 40.85
CA PHE A 776 18.88 -59.30 42.04
C PHE A 776 18.29 -59.82 43.36
N LYS A 777 17.11 -60.46 43.37
CA LYS A 777 16.46 -60.94 44.60
C LYS A 777 17.29 -61.93 45.44
N ASN A 778 18.22 -62.68 44.82
CA ASN A 778 19.03 -63.72 45.48
C ASN A 778 20.54 -63.60 45.18
N THR A 779 21.01 -62.42 44.75
CA THR A 779 22.39 -62.22 44.28
C THR A 779 23.16 -61.33 45.25
N GLN A 780 24.21 -61.86 45.89
CA GLN A 780 24.98 -61.14 46.92
C GLN A 780 25.85 -59.98 46.39
N ASN A 781 25.82 -59.64 45.10
CA ASN A 781 26.61 -58.53 44.52
C ASN A 781 25.96 -58.05 43.20
N GLY A 782 24.78 -57.42 43.29
CA GLY A 782 24.10 -56.86 42.12
C GLY A 782 24.85 -55.67 41.51
N ARG A 783 24.94 -55.60 40.18
CA ARG A 783 25.58 -54.52 39.42
C ARG A 783 24.71 -54.11 38.24
N ILE A 784 24.45 -52.81 38.13
CA ILE A 784 23.79 -52.20 36.96
C ILE A 784 24.83 -51.39 36.20
N GLY A 785 25.02 -51.74 34.92
CA GLY A 785 25.79 -50.96 33.97
C GLY A 785 24.86 -50.13 33.10
N VAL A 786 25.03 -48.81 33.12
CA VAL A 786 24.43 -47.92 32.13
C VAL A 786 25.54 -47.24 31.37
N SER A 787 25.59 -47.46 30.07
CA SER A 787 26.48 -46.67 29.22
C SER A 787 25.71 -45.99 28.10
N ALA A 788 26.15 -44.79 27.80
CA ALA A 788 25.68 -44.03 26.66
C ALA A 788 26.92 -43.48 25.97
N SER A 789 27.26 -44.10 24.84
CA SER A 789 28.34 -43.64 23.99
C SER A 789 27.81 -43.30 22.61
N LYS A 790 28.47 -42.36 21.97
CA LYS A 790 28.18 -41.97 20.60
C LYS A 790 29.33 -42.39 19.70
N SER A 791 29.12 -43.45 18.92
CA SER A 791 30.08 -43.85 17.87
C SER A 791 29.51 -43.47 16.52
N GLY A 792 30.04 -42.39 15.93
CA GLY A 792 29.49 -41.79 14.73
C GLY A 792 28.06 -41.27 14.96
N SER A 793 27.10 -41.77 14.19
CA SER A 793 25.69 -41.32 14.18
C SER A 793 24.75 -42.17 15.04
N VAL A 794 25.26 -43.18 15.72
CA VAL A 794 24.47 -44.07 16.56
C VAL A 794 24.75 -43.76 18.02
N VAL A 795 23.70 -43.35 18.74
CA VAL A 795 23.75 -43.30 20.20
C VAL A 795 23.40 -44.69 20.69
N THR A 796 24.39 -45.35 21.29
CA THR A 796 24.19 -46.69 21.85
C THR A 796 23.95 -46.55 23.34
N LEU A 797 22.69 -46.74 23.72
CA LEU A 797 22.27 -46.82 25.10
C LEU A 797 22.30 -48.29 25.51
N THR A 798 23.25 -48.64 26.38
CA THR A 798 23.33 -49.99 26.92
C THR A 798 22.86 -49.99 28.36
N TYR A 799 21.88 -50.85 28.62
CA TYR A 799 21.53 -51.26 29.97
C TYR A 799 21.98 -52.70 30.17
N ALA A 800 22.73 -52.96 31.24
CA ALA A 800 23.16 -54.30 31.60
C ALA A 800 22.96 -54.56 33.09
N ASP A 801 22.55 -55.77 33.44
CA ASP A 801 22.56 -56.30 34.80
C ASP A 801 23.36 -57.61 34.88
N ASN A 802 23.84 -57.96 36.08
CA ASN A 802 24.55 -59.21 36.32
C ASN A 802 23.68 -60.30 36.99
N GLY A 803 22.35 -60.25 36.84
CA GLY A 803 21.46 -61.30 37.34
C GLY A 803 21.41 -62.53 36.43
N PRO A 804 20.55 -63.53 36.73
CA PRO A 804 20.53 -64.85 36.07
C PRO A 804 20.15 -64.85 34.57
N GLY A 805 19.89 -63.67 33.98
CA GLY A 805 19.48 -63.52 32.59
C GLY A 805 17.99 -63.76 32.35
N LEU A 806 17.49 -63.37 31.18
CA LEU A 806 16.12 -63.64 30.74
C LEU A 806 15.99 -65.09 30.24
N PRO A 807 14.85 -65.78 30.48
CA PRO A 807 14.63 -67.14 29.99
C PRO A 807 14.71 -67.22 28.46
N GLU A 808 15.10 -68.39 27.94
CA GLU A 808 15.26 -68.60 26.49
C GLU A 808 13.97 -68.29 25.70
N SER A 809 12.79 -68.50 26.31
CA SER A 809 11.47 -68.25 25.73
C SER A 809 11.03 -66.77 25.66
N ALA A 810 11.78 -65.84 26.26
CA ALA A 810 11.44 -64.41 26.25
C ALA A 810 11.81 -63.75 24.91
N ASP A 811 10.80 -63.25 24.17
CA ASP A 811 10.90 -62.57 22.87
C ASP A 811 9.97 -61.35 22.82
N PHE A 812 10.42 -60.21 22.29
CA PHE A 812 9.64 -58.98 22.13
C PHE A 812 8.37 -59.17 21.29
N LYS A 813 8.38 -60.08 20.31
CA LYS A 813 7.25 -60.30 19.39
C LYS A 813 6.17 -61.26 19.93
N LYS A 814 6.51 -62.13 20.89
CA LYS A 814 5.61 -63.16 21.43
C LYS A 814 5.35 -63.05 22.94
N SER A 815 5.99 -62.09 23.61
CA SER A 815 5.79 -61.81 25.04
C SER A 815 4.35 -61.38 25.36
N THR A 816 3.79 -61.93 26.43
CA THR A 816 2.52 -61.49 27.04
C THR A 816 2.70 -60.33 28.03
N GLY A 817 3.93 -59.94 28.35
CA GLY A 817 4.25 -58.91 29.34
C GLY A 817 4.20 -57.49 28.78
N PHE A 818 3.37 -56.63 29.39
CA PHE A 818 3.16 -55.22 29.00
C PHE A 818 4.46 -54.40 28.92
N GLY A 819 5.39 -54.58 29.87
CA GLY A 819 6.66 -53.81 29.90
C GLY A 819 7.57 -54.08 28.69
N MET A 820 7.61 -55.32 28.19
CA MET A 820 8.44 -55.67 27.04
C MET A 820 7.87 -55.11 25.72
N LYS A 821 6.53 -55.07 25.61
CA LYS A 821 5.84 -54.40 24.49
C LYS A 821 6.00 -52.89 24.56
N LEU A 822 5.90 -52.30 25.75
CA LEU A 822 6.11 -50.87 25.97
C LEU A 822 7.53 -50.44 25.59
N ILE A 823 8.55 -51.20 26.02
CA ILE A 823 9.94 -50.94 25.63
C ILE A 823 10.09 -51.08 24.10
N HIS A 824 9.53 -52.13 23.49
CA HIS A 824 9.62 -52.32 22.04
C HIS A 824 8.96 -51.15 21.26
N MET A 825 7.77 -50.74 21.67
CA MET A 825 7.05 -49.61 21.05
C MET A 825 7.79 -48.29 21.24
N LEU A 826 8.23 -47.98 22.47
CA LEU A 826 8.98 -46.74 22.75
C LEU A 826 10.33 -46.72 22.03
N VAL A 827 10.99 -47.87 21.85
CA VAL A 827 12.22 -47.98 21.05
C VAL A 827 11.95 -47.77 19.57
N GLN A 828 10.84 -48.31 19.01
CA GLN A 828 10.44 -48.01 17.64
C GLN A 828 10.06 -46.54 17.45
N GLN A 829 9.39 -45.93 18.44
CA GLN A 829 8.99 -44.52 18.42
C GLN A 829 10.19 -43.57 18.42
N ILE A 830 11.31 -43.95 19.03
CA ILE A 830 12.57 -43.20 18.95
C ILE A 830 13.47 -43.69 17.78
N GLY A 831 12.94 -44.47 16.83
CA GLY A 831 13.66 -44.94 15.63
C GLY A 831 14.79 -45.94 15.92
N GLY A 832 14.79 -46.54 17.11
CA GLY A 832 15.87 -47.39 17.59
C GLY A 832 15.66 -48.88 17.26
N ARG A 833 16.74 -49.65 17.39
CA ARG A 833 16.68 -51.11 17.46
C ARG A 833 17.07 -51.55 18.85
N ILE A 834 16.32 -52.51 19.37
CA ILE A 834 16.65 -53.16 20.63
C ILE A 834 17.05 -54.61 20.36
N ARG A 835 18.17 -55.01 20.96
CA ARG A 835 18.57 -56.42 21.05
C ARG A 835 18.82 -56.79 22.50
N ILE A 836 18.57 -58.06 22.81
CA ILE A 836 18.88 -58.66 24.10
C ILE A 836 20.05 -59.61 23.89
N GLU A 837 21.15 -59.40 24.59
CA GLU A 837 22.23 -60.39 24.71
C GLU A 837 21.98 -61.23 25.97
N LYS A 838 21.93 -62.56 25.81
CA LYS A 838 21.63 -63.54 26.87
C LYS A 838 22.86 -64.43 27.13
N ASP A 839 23.92 -63.85 27.69
CA ASP A 839 25.18 -64.56 28.00
C ASP A 839 25.35 -64.70 29.53
N GLY A 840 24.41 -65.41 30.16
CA GLY A 840 24.33 -65.55 31.63
C GLY A 840 24.05 -64.26 32.41
N ARG A 841 23.65 -63.19 31.72
CA ARG A 841 23.33 -61.83 32.20
C ARG A 841 22.27 -61.18 31.31
N THR A 842 21.52 -60.20 31.79
CA THR A 842 20.57 -59.45 30.93
C THR A 842 21.23 -58.18 30.43
N LYS A 843 21.33 -58.02 29.10
CA LYS A 843 21.84 -56.80 28.49
C LYS A 843 20.94 -56.35 27.36
N TYR A 844 20.29 -55.19 27.56
CA TYR A 844 19.55 -54.49 26.52
C TYR A 844 20.48 -53.50 25.84
N ILE A 845 20.66 -53.67 24.55
CA ILE A 845 21.40 -52.72 23.73
C ILE A 845 20.37 -52.02 22.87
N ILE A 846 20.18 -50.73 23.13
CA ILE A 846 19.29 -49.85 22.38
C ILE A 846 20.19 -48.97 21.52
N GLU A 847 20.15 -49.24 20.23
CA GLU A 847 20.86 -48.45 19.22
C GLU A 847 19.86 -47.47 18.64
N ILE A 848 19.98 -46.21 19.01
CA ILE A 848 19.20 -45.11 18.43
C ILE A 848 19.99 -44.62 17.22
N ILE A 849 19.48 -44.93 16.03
CA ILE A 849 20.14 -44.58 14.77
C ILE A 849 19.59 -43.22 14.33
N GLY A 850 20.39 -42.17 14.51
CA GLY A 850 20.10 -40.83 14.00
C GLY A 850 19.34 -39.90 14.96
N GLN A 851 20.04 -38.91 15.50
CA GLN A 851 19.58 -37.52 15.62
C GLN A 851 20.74 -36.58 15.32
#